data_AF-A0AAW0EKJ9-F1
#
_entry.id   AF-A0AAW0EKJ9-F1
#
_cell.length_a   1.000
_cell.length_b   1.000
_cell.length_c   1.000
_cell.angle_alpha   90.00
_cell.angle_beta   90.00
_cell.angle_gamma   90.00
#
_symmetry.space_group_name_H-M   'P 1'
#
loop_
_entity.id
_entity.type
_entity.pdbx_description
1 polymer ?
#
loop_
_entity_poly.entity_id
_entity_poly.type
_entity_poly.pdbx_seq_one_letter_code
_entity_poly.pdbx_strand_id
1 'polypeptide(L)'
;MDELYRSSVAPTLMGGPDRRSLDPTAAAAEAPLLPDVLHRVPKLDFHCHLNGSVSAPLLAHLERLLHHHDGSSGATWQDAEDAGRLLFFNSQEKRVQNVLQMKDGGAAATPQALMHHCFGVFDAIYAVLTNLAFTRLAVQDVLFTAAEENMFLMEIRTSMRDGLRATFPRPHDHATTADEAEVTKRMYVDTVVQTVEHLLSGGLVDFASGELLSAAASARVLDDDDDAERDTAEGRWWRTYDRVYGNLLHPGHAASTAEARRCDFTHRIMATMTQRMHVRLILSVNRGASVAAAEQAAQLITHTQRRQVKEFHAWCSEHVRDHDDVARVRLLDRLRRTCWVTGADFSGNCYKGTYAELEPALAAARSGGGGGGGGEGEAAEEVIAVTAGVTMHAGEKQDPHELHAMVQFAPERWGHLVFTDTANLSAILAAQQGIELCLTSNLLTGGHADVADHHLGDLLTLWSSMPESRTSSAVAAADAEAKGCSPCYAATEAARLAHRLTQAAWRSSRSSSSSGSGGVTATPAAPRRVQTDAAETSAAGVFVLPNISFHTDDRGVFGTSLSNELHLATQHRAIAELCARLTPHTAGTGAGAATAAAPSTADLVYLLWQLERLSLTQVFELPVPVQLLAAALADPTELIAAGGREARDALEGAQPHDWRQWTSFVRLCNSSAASPATATLPERLSRWEWAWLTQSFDHFLHDRG
;
A
#
# COMPACT_ATOMS: atom_id res chain seq x y z
N MET A 1 7.94 15.76 -18.46
CA MET A 1 8.21 14.95 -17.26
C MET A 1 9.42 15.47 -16.50
N ASP A 2 10.64 15.39 -17.02
CA ASP A 2 11.85 15.86 -16.30
C ASP A 2 11.90 17.39 -16.13
N GLU A 3 11.64 18.15 -17.19
CA GLU A 3 11.51 19.61 -17.08
C GLU A 3 10.38 20.00 -16.11
N LEU A 4 9.23 19.32 -16.20
CA LEU A 4 8.09 19.53 -15.30
C LEU A 4 8.41 19.17 -13.83
N TYR A 5 9.14 18.06 -13.62
CA TYR A 5 9.64 17.68 -12.30
C TYR A 5 10.59 18.75 -11.79
N ARG A 6 11.59 19.18 -12.58
CA ARG A 6 12.54 20.23 -12.18
C ARG A 6 11.91 21.61 -12.00
N SER A 7 10.81 21.93 -12.67
CA SER A 7 10.16 23.23 -12.57
C SER A 7 9.10 23.30 -11.48
N SER A 8 8.43 22.17 -11.18
CA SER A 8 7.22 22.16 -10.36
C SER A 8 7.35 21.30 -9.09
N VAL A 9 8.17 20.25 -9.11
CA VAL A 9 8.31 19.30 -7.99
C VAL A 9 9.67 19.43 -7.28
N ALA A 10 10.78 19.44 -8.02
CA ALA A 10 12.12 19.53 -7.46
C ALA A 10 12.39 20.86 -6.73
N PRO A 11 11.99 22.05 -7.19
CA PRO A 11 12.21 23.30 -6.47
C PRO A 11 11.47 23.31 -5.13
N THR A 12 10.37 22.56 -5.09
CA THR A 12 9.50 22.39 -3.95
C THR A 12 10.09 21.43 -2.90
N LEU A 13 10.68 20.32 -3.36
CA LEU A 13 11.35 19.34 -2.51
C LEU A 13 12.77 19.76 -2.10
N MET A 14 13.46 20.53 -2.94
CA MET A 14 14.87 20.94 -2.79
C MET A 14 15.04 22.42 -2.39
N GLY A 15 13.95 23.20 -2.29
CA GLY A 15 13.95 24.65 -2.05
C GLY A 15 14.20 25.09 -0.61
N GLY A 16 14.58 24.18 0.29
CA GLY A 16 15.24 24.57 1.54
C GLY A 16 16.63 25.16 1.24
N PRO A 17 17.19 26.05 2.10
CA PRO A 17 18.48 26.66 1.83
C PRO A 17 19.53 25.59 1.53
N ASP A 18 20.28 25.85 0.45
CA ASP A 18 21.32 25.00 -0.12
C ASP A 18 22.16 24.34 0.99
N ARG A 19 21.88 23.06 1.30
CA ARG A 19 22.50 22.30 2.42
C ARG A 19 24.03 22.20 2.31
N ARG A 20 24.64 22.70 1.23
CA ARG A 20 26.09 22.79 1.02
C ARG A 20 26.74 24.04 1.63
N SER A 21 25.98 25.01 2.14
CA SER A 21 26.54 26.30 2.61
C SER A 21 26.42 26.57 4.11
N LEU A 22 25.92 25.64 4.94
CA LEU A 22 25.80 25.87 6.37
C LEU A 22 27.13 25.58 7.09
N ASP A 23 27.66 26.63 7.72
CA ASP A 23 28.86 26.62 8.56
C ASP A 23 28.69 25.61 9.72
N PRO A 24 29.54 24.59 9.86
CA PRO A 24 29.42 23.56 10.89
C PRO A 24 29.57 24.08 12.33
N THR A 25 29.92 25.36 12.52
CA THR A 25 30.10 25.97 13.85
C THR A 25 28.84 26.67 14.39
N ALA A 26 27.76 26.80 13.58
CA ALA A 26 26.52 27.48 13.96
C ALA A 26 25.42 26.52 14.47
N ALA A 27 25.79 25.36 15.02
CA ALA A 27 24.84 24.38 15.60
C ALA A 27 24.29 24.84 16.96
N ALA A 28 23.44 25.88 16.96
CA ALA A 28 22.62 26.26 18.09
C ALA A 28 21.14 26.17 17.71
N ALA A 29 20.48 25.10 18.17
CA ALA A 29 19.03 24.95 18.33
C ALA A 29 18.12 25.48 17.20
N GLU A 30 18.39 25.13 15.94
CA GLU A 30 17.37 25.27 14.89
C GLU A 30 16.34 24.13 15.02
N ALA A 31 15.05 24.49 14.92
CA ALA A 31 13.97 23.51 14.89
C ALA A 31 14.13 22.60 13.65
N PRO A 32 13.85 21.29 13.76
CA PRO A 32 14.02 20.36 12.64
C PRO A 32 13.12 20.76 11.47
N LEU A 33 13.66 20.64 10.24
CA LEU A 33 12.90 20.92 9.01
C LEU A 33 11.75 19.91 8.88
N LEU A 34 10.60 20.36 8.37
CA LEU A 34 9.39 19.54 8.23
C LEU A 34 9.65 18.18 7.55
N PRO A 35 10.40 18.07 6.42
CA PRO A 35 10.69 16.78 5.80
C PRO A 35 11.43 15.80 6.72
N ASP A 36 12.39 16.28 7.52
CA ASP A 36 13.16 15.44 8.45
C ASP A 36 12.26 14.86 9.58
N VAL A 37 11.22 15.61 9.97
CA VAL A 37 10.24 15.15 10.96
C VAL A 37 9.25 14.18 10.33
N LEU A 38 8.73 14.46 9.13
CA LEU A 38 7.81 13.58 8.40
C LEU A 38 8.40 12.21 8.13
N HIS A 39 9.71 12.14 7.92
CA HIS A 39 10.43 10.89 7.77
C HIS A 39 10.29 9.95 8.98
N ARG A 40 10.09 10.50 10.19
CA ARG A 40 9.92 9.73 11.44
C ARG A 40 8.48 9.40 11.79
N VAL A 41 7.50 10.01 11.12
CA VAL A 41 6.08 9.74 11.33
C VAL A 41 5.76 8.33 10.82
N PRO A 42 5.00 7.50 11.54
CA PRO A 42 4.50 6.23 10.99
C PRO A 42 3.53 6.51 9.85
N LYS A 43 3.74 5.84 8.71
CA LYS A 43 2.97 6.10 7.49
C LYS A 43 2.37 4.84 6.90
N LEU A 44 1.40 5.00 6.01
CA LEU A 44 0.67 3.95 5.31
C LEU A 44 0.74 4.17 3.81
N ASP A 45 1.00 3.11 3.04
CA ASP A 45 0.98 3.19 1.57
C ASP A 45 0.10 2.10 0.98
N PHE A 46 -1.07 2.48 0.46
CA PHE A 46 -2.04 1.58 -0.16
C PHE A 46 -1.94 1.54 -1.67
N HIS A 47 -1.20 2.47 -2.27
CA HIS A 47 -1.07 2.62 -3.71
C HIS A 47 0.41 2.60 -4.08
N CYS A 48 1.00 1.41 -4.10
CA CYS A 48 2.40 1.21 -4.42
C CYS A 48 2.56 0.03 -5.40
N HIS A 49 2.86 0.31 -6.67
CA HIS A 49 3.07 -0.75 -7.67
C HIS A 49 4.47 -1.32 -7.56
N LEU A 50 4.60 -2.63 -7.36
CA LEU A 50 5.90 -3.28 -7.15
C LEU A 50 6.94 -2.92 -8.22
N ASN A 51 6.58 -3.00 -9.50
CA ASN A 51 7.51 -2.77 -10.59
C ASN A 51 7.77 -1.27 -10.83
N GLY A 52 6.78 -0.41 -10.59
CA GLY A 52 6.95 1.05 -10.68
C GLY A 52 7.72 1.64 -9.49
N SER A 53 7.80 0.91 -8.38
CA SER A 53 8.47 1.35 -7.15
C SER A 53 9.95 0.96 -7.04
N VAL A 54 10.48 0.21 -8.02
CA VAL A 54 11.90 -0.19 -8.04
C VAL A 54 12.80 1.03 -8.24
N SER A 55 13.78 1.19 -7.36
CA SER A 55 14.71 2.32 -7.39
C SER A 55 15.57 2.32 -8.66
N ALA A 56 15.88 3.50 -9.17
CA ALA A 56 16.77 3.66 -10.32
C ALA A 56 18.16 3.02 -10.08
N PRO A 57 18.80 3.18 -8.90
CA PRO A 57 20.06 2.51 -8.60
C PRO A 57 19.98 0.98 -8.64
N LEU A 58 18.87 0.38 -8.17
CA LEU A 58 18.69 -1.06 -8.29
C LEU A 58 18.52 -1.48 -9.75
N LEU A 59 17.68 -0.81 -10.52
CA LEU A 59 17.49 -1.13 -11.95
C LEU A 59 18.82 -1.07 -12.73
N ALA A 60 19.65 -0.06 -12.45
CA ALA A 60 21.00 0.02 -13.00
C ALA A 60 21.89 -1.16 -12.57
N HIS A 61 21.76 -1.62 -11.32
CA HIS A 61 22.44 -2.85 -10.86
C HIS A 61 21.96 -4.10 -11.60
N LEU A 62 20.65 -4.25 -11.82
CA LEU A 62 20.08 -5.37 -12.55
C LEU A 62 20.53 -5.38 -14.02
N GLU A 63 20.58 -4.22 -14.68
CA GLU A 63 21.16 -4.08 -16.02
C GLU A 63 22.62 -4.54 -16.06
N ARG A 64 23.43 -4.16 -15.06
CA ARG A 64 24.82 -4.63 -14.97
C ARG A 64 24.90 -6.15 -14.90
N LEU A 65 24.04 -6.79 -14.11
CA LEU A 65 24.01 -8.25 -14.02
C LEU A 65 23.62 -8.92 -15.34
N LEU A 66 22.73 -8.30 -16.13
CA LEU A 66 22.40 -8.78 -17.48
C LEU A 66 23.60 -8.65 -18.44
N HIS A 67 24.32 -7.52 -18.42
CA HIS A 67 25.41 -7.25 -19.37
C HIS A 67 26.73 -7.97 -19.05
N HIS A 68 27.09 -8.14 -17.78
CA HIS A 68 28.28 -8.91 -17.41
C HIS A 68 28.25 -10.36 -17.90
N HIS A 69 27.07 -10.86 -18.29
CA HIS A 69 26.87 -12.20 -18.81
C HIS A 69 27.00 -12.29 -20.34
N ASP A 70 26.67 -11.23 -21.08
CA ASP A 70 26.49 -11.27 -22.54
C ASP A 70 27.79 -11.39 -23.35
N GLY A 71 28.95 -11.52 -22.68
CA GLY A 71 30.21 -12.12 -23.17
C GLY A 71 30.85 -11.61 -24.48
N SER A 72 30.26 -10.64 -25.16
CA SER A 72 30.51 -10.37 -26.59
C SER A 72 31.22 -9.05 -26.90
N SER A 73 31.58 -8.25 -25.89
CA SER A 73 32.44 -7.09 -26.09
C SER A 73 33.68 -7.17 -25.21
N GLY A 74 34.84 -7.38 -25.81
CA GLY A 74 36.16 -7.15 -25.19
C GLY A 74 36.45 -5.67 -24.90
N ALA A 75 35.42 -4.85 -24.72
CA ALA A 75 35.51 -3.48 -24.25
C ALA A 75 35.54 -3.51 -22.71
N THR A 76 36.43 -2.74 -22.10
CA THR A 76 36.42 -2.60 -20.65
C THR A 76 35.17 -1.83 -20.23
N TRP A 77 34.66 -2.06 -19.02
CA TRP A 77 33.46 -1.36 -18.52
C TRP A 77 33.60 0.17 -18.54
N GLN A 78 34.83 0.66 -18.30
CA GLN A 78 35.19 2.06 -18.46
C GLN A 78 34.87 2.57 -19.87
N ASP A 79 35.18 1.79 -20.91
CA ASP A 79 34.94 2.14 -22.31
C ASP A 79 33.44 2.18 -22.67
N ALA A 80 32.60 1.37 -22.01
CA ALA A 80 31.15 1.35 -22.25
C ALA A 80 30.41 2.49 -21.52
N GLU A 81 30.88 2.83 -20.32
CA GLU A 81 30.42 3.96 -19.52
C GLU A 81 30.84 5.30 -20.15
N ASP A 82 32.09 5.42 -20.62
CA ASP A 82 32.63 6.59 -21.31
C ASP A 82 32.05 6.78 -22.73
N ALA A 83 31.62 5.70 -23.39
CA ALA A 83 30.95 5.76 -24.70
C ALA A 83 29.44 6.06 -24.63
N GLY A 84 28.85 6.18 -23.44
CA GLY A 84 27.44 6.49 -23.26
C GLY A 84 26.47 5.43 -23.78
N ARG A 85 26.92 4.18 -23.97
CA ARG A 85 26.12 3.12 -24.63
C ARG A 85 25.31 2.25 -23.67
N LEU A 86 25.54 2.38 -22.37
CA LEU A 86 24.81 1.63 -21.34
C LEU A 86 24.49 2.58 -20.18
N LEU A 87 23.51 2.18 -19.35
CA LEU A 87 23.00 2.84 -18.14
C LEU A 87 21.70 3.65 -18.35
N PHE A 88 20.64 2.98 -18.85
CA PHE A 88 19.32 3.60 -18.99
C PHE A 88 18.80 4.10 -17.63
N PHE A 89 19.04 3.34 -16.54
CA PHE A 89 18.52 3.63 -15.20
C PHE A 89 19.50 4.33 -14.24
N ASN A 90 20.69 4.78 -14.68
CA ASN A 90 21.68 5.34 -13.75
C ASN A 90 21.26 6.61 -13.00
N SER A 91 20.32 7.36 -13.56
CA SER A 91 19.69 8.47 -12.85
C SER A 91 18.26 8.64 -13.35
N GLN A 92 17.41 9.22 -12.51
CA GLN A 92 16.07 9.69 -12.90
C GLN A 92 16.12 10.53 -14.18
N GLU A 93 17.12 11.42 -14.25
CA GLU A 93 17.37 12.31 -15.38
C GLU A 93 17.66 11.58 -16.68
N LYS A 94 18.51 10.53 -16.66
CA LYS A 94 18.81 9.73 -17.85
C LYS A 94 17.62 8.90 -18.31
N ARG A 95 16.81 8.37 -17.38
CA ARG A 95 15.59 7.62 -17.74
C ARG A 95 14.63 8.48 -18.54
N VAL A 96 14.40 9.70 -18.08
CA VAL A 96 13.48 10.60 -18.76
C VAL A 96 14.10 11.21 -20.02
N GLN A 97 15.39 11.59 -20.00
CA GLN A 97 16.09 12.09 -21.20
C GLN A 97 16.15 11.06 -22.34
N ASN A 98 16.41 9.79 -22.05
CA ASN A 98 16.47 8.74 -23.08
C ASN A 98 15.09 8.46 -23.71
N VAL A 99 14.01 8.59 -22.96
CA VAL A 99 12.64 8.47 -23.49
C VAL A 99 12.23 9.75 -24.25
N LEU A 100 12.74 10.93 -23.86
CA LEU A 100 12.51 12.21 -24.56
C LEU A 100 13.28 12.31 -25.89
N GLN A 101 14.49 11.76 -25.98
CA GLN A 101 15.27 11.72 -27.24
C GLN A 101 14.57 10.92 -28.36
N MET A 102 13.53 10.14 -28.04
CA MET A 102 12.72 9.45 -29.05
C MET A 102 11.62 10.32 -29.70
N LYS A 103 11.35 11.55 -29.24
CA LYS A 103 10.34 12.42 -29.86
C LYS A 103 10.69 13.91 -29.77
N ASP A 104 11.27 14.44 -30.84
CA ASP A 104 11.32 15.87 -31.10
C ASP A 104 9.91 16.44 -31.39
N GLY A 105 9.56 17.54 -30.71
CA GLY A 105 8.37 18.34 -31.02
C GLY A 105 7.94 19.26 -29.87
N GLY A 106 8.43 20.51 -29.88
CA GLY A 106 8.20 21.53 -28.85
C GLY A 106 6.77 22.11 -28.77
N ALA A 107 5.84 21.34 -28.20
CA ALA A 107 4.56 21.83 -27.70
C ALA A 107 4.36 21.36 -26.24
N ALA A 108 3.57 22.11 -25.44
CA ALA A 108 3.19 21.67 -24.09
C ALA A 108 2.53 20.28 -24.17
N ALA A 109 3.08 19.30 -23.46
CA ALA A 109 2.64 17.92 -23.56
C ALA A 109 1.22 17.75 -22.96
N THR A 110 0.28 17.24 -23.76
CA THR A 110 -1.07 16.90 -23.28
C THR A 110 -1.04 15.80 -22.20
N PRO A 111 -2.02 15.71 -21.29
CA PRO A 111 -2.10 14.63 -20.29
C PRO A 111 -2.01 13.23 -20.91
N GLN A 112 -2.67 13.00 -22.06
CA GLN A 112 -2.58 11.74 -22.79
C GLN A 112 -1.14 11.40 -23.23
N ALA A 113 -0.39 12.39 -23.75
CA ALA A 113 1.00 12.18 -24.16
C ALA A 113 1.93 11.89 -22.97
N LEU A 114 1.70 12.56 -21.83
CA LEU A 114 2.42 12.31 -20.57
C LEU A 114 2.14 10.90 -20.03
N MET A 115 0.87 10.48 -20.05
CA MET A 115 0.48 9.14 -19.65
C MET A 115 1.10 8.06 -20.56
N HIS A 116 1.09 8.25 -21.88
CA HIS A 116 1.78 7.35 -22.80
C HIS A 116 3.29 7.28 -22.55
N HIS A 117 3.92 8.39 -22.19
CA HIS A 117 5.33 8.41 -21.81
C HIS A 117 5.59 7.61 -20.53
N CYS A 118 4.72 7.75 -19.52
CA CYS A 118 4.79 6.96 -18.29
C CYS A 118 4.80 5.44 -18.59
N PHE A 119 3.85 4.97 -19.41
CA PHE A 119 3.82 3.54 -19.80
C PHE A 119 5.04 3.09 -20.62
N GLY A 120 5.69 3.99 -21.36
CA GLY A 120 6.97 3.68 -22.02
C GLY A 120 8.11 3.42 -21.02
N VAL A 121 8.11 4.05 -19.86
CA VAL A 121 9.07 3.77 -18.78
C VAL A 121 8.82 2.38 -18.20
N PHE A 122 7.56 1.98 -18.01
CA PHE A 122 7.22 0.62 -17.57
C PHE A 122 7.69 -0.46 -18.55
N ASP A 123 7.53 -0.23 -19.86
CA ASP A 123 8.03 -1.16 -20.88
C ASP A 123 9.55 -1.36 -20.74
N ALA A 124 10.31 -0.30 -20.47
CA ALA A 124 11.75 -0.39 -20.21
C ALA A 124 12.07 -1.14 -18.90
N ILE A 125 11.30 -0.89 -17.82
CA ILE A 125 11.46 -1.62 -16.56
C ILE A 125 11.22 -3.12 -16.77
N TYR A 126 10.17 -3.49 -17.50
CA TYR A 126 9.85 -4.89 -17.78
C TYR A 126 10.88 -5.60 -18.65
N ALA A 127 11.61 -4.86 -19.51
CA ALA A 127 12.73 -5.38 -20.28
C ALA A 127 13.94 -5.74 -19.39
N VAL A 128 14.08 -5.14 -18.22
CA VAL A 128 15.10 -5.50 -17.23
C VAL A 128 14.61 -6.62 -16.32
N LEU A 129 13.41 -6.48 -15.76
CA LEU A 129 12.81 -7.44 -14.82
C LEU A 129 12.35 -8.71 -15.54
N THR A 130 13.27 -9.57 -15.96
CA THR A 130 13.00 -10.71 -16.85
C THR A 130 12.98 -12.06 -16.14
N ASN A 131 13.18 -12.09 -14.83
CA ASN A 131 13.28 -13.32 -14.06
C ASN A 131 12.80 -13.17 -12.60
N LEU A 132 12.54 -14.30 -11.94
CA LEU A 132 12.07 -14.31 -10.54
C LEU A 132 13.13 -13.80 -9.56
N ALA A 133 14.42 -14.01 -9.82
CA ALA A 133 15.49 -13.53 -8.94
C ALA A 133 15.54 -11.99 -8.87
N PHE A 134 15.32 -11.32 -10.00
CA PHE A 134 15.13 -9.87 -10.06
C PHE A 134 13.83 -9.41 -9.39
N THR A 135 12.77 -10.22 -9.46
CA THR A 135 11.53 -9.95 -8.72
C THR A 135 11.81 -9.95 -7.21
N ARG A 136 12.65 -10.86 -6.69
CA ARG A 136 13.03 -10.88 -5.27
C ARG A 136 13.81 -9.62 -4.87
N LEU A 137 14.76 -9.21 -5.71
CA LEU A 137 15.53 -7.98 -5.49
C LEU A 137 14.64 -6.73 -5.52
N ALA A 138 13.65 -6.68 -6.42
CA ALA A 138 12.66 -5.61 -6.48
C ALA A 138 11.83 -5.53 -5.19
N VAL A 139 11.37 -6.67 -4.66
CA VAL A 139 10.66 -6.72 -3.37
C VAL A 139 11.57 -6.22 -2.23
N GLN A 140 12.84 -6.63 -2.20
CA GLN A 140 13.80 -6.15 -1.20
C GLN A 140 13.98 -4.63 -1.24
N ASP A 141 14.13 -4.06 -2.43
CA ASP A 141 14.29 -2.61 -2.61
C ASP A 141 13.06 -1.82 -2.15
N VAL A 142 11.85 -2.29 -2.50
CA VAL A 142 10.61 -1.67 -2.04
C VAL A 142 10.49 -1.72 -0.51
N LEU A 143 10.79 -2.86 0.13
CA LEU A 143 10.68 -2.96 1.58
C LEU A 143 11.78 -2.18 2.32
N PHE A 144 13.02 -2.14 1.81
CA PHE A 144 14.09 -1.35 2.43
C PHE A 144 13.77 0.14 2.38
N THR A 145 13.32 0.63 1.23
CA THR A 145 12.99 2.05 1.05
C THR A 145 11.74 2.44 1.86
N ALA A 146 10.75 1.56 1.96
CA ALA A 146 9.59 1.80 2.81
C ALA A 146 9.92 1.78 4.31
N ALA A 147 10.75 0.85 4.76
CA ALA A 147 11.13 0.76 6.16
C ALA A 147 12.03 1.93 6.59
N GLU A 148 12.87 2.42 5.68
CA GLU A 148 13.62 3.66 5.88
C GLU A 148 12.68 4.86 6.04
N GLU A 149 11.67 4.97 5.18
CA GLU A 149 10.53 5.89 5.29
C GLU A 149 9.59 5.58 6.46
N ASN A 150 9.95 4.69 7.39
CA ASN A 150 9.20 4.47 8.61
C ASN A 150 7.73 4.04 8.35
N MET A 151 7.55 3.24 7.30
CA MET A 151 6.26 2.73 6.88
C MET A 151 5.74 1.67 7.87
N PHE A 152 4.53 1.88 8.39
CA PHE A 152 3.88 0.94 9.30
C PHE A 152 3.14 -0.17 8.54
N LEU A 153 2.40 0.18 7.49
CA LEU A 153 1.67 -0.80 6.68
C LEU A 153 1.72 -0.42 5.20
N MET A 154 1.94 -1.42 4.35
CA MET A 154 1.83 -1.28 2.90
C MET A 154 0.90 -2.30 2.29
N GLU A 155 0.13 -1.89 1.28
CA GLU A 155 -0.53 -2.78 0.34
C GLU A 155 0.18 -2.66 -1.01
N ILE A 156 1.12 -3.58 -1.25
CA ILE A 156 1.83 -3.64 -2.53
C ILE A 156 0.86 -4.15 -3.59
N ARG A 157 0.76 -3.47 -4.72
CA ARG A 157 -0.01 -3.92 -5.88
C ARG A 157 0.91 -4.40 -6.99
N THR A 158 0.51 -5.45 -7.71
CA THR A 158 1.33 -5.98 -8.80
C THR A 158 0.50 -6.65 -9.89
N SER A 159 0.80 -6.30 -11.15
CA SER A 159 0.35 -7.06 -12.31
C SER A 159 1.09 -8.40 -12.34
N MET A 160 0.34 -9.51 -12.33
CA MET A 160 0.91 -10.85 -12.38
C MET A 160 1.60 -11.10 -13.71
N ARG A 161 2.84 -11.58 -13.66
CA ARG A 161 3.67 -11.82 -14.85
C ARG A 161 3.91 -13.31 -15.07
N ASP A 162 3.97 -13.67 -16.34
CA ASP A 162 4.41 -14.96 -16.86
C ASP A 162 5.50 -14.72 -17.94
N GLY A 163 6.04 -15.79 -18.52
CA GLY A 163 7.10 -15.67 -19.53
C GLY A 163 8.46 -15.20 -19.00
N LEU A 164 8.63 -15.23 -17.68
CA LEU A 164 9.90 -14.94 -17.02
C LEU A 164 10.77 -16.19 -16.94
N ARG A 165 12.08 -16.00 -16.74
CA ARG A 165 12.99 -17.08 -16.33
C ARG A 165 12.89 -17.32 -14.82
N ALA A 166 13.08 -18.57 -14.40
CA ALA A 166 13.08 -18.89 -12.98
C ALA A 166 14.35 -18.39 -12.27
N THR A 167 15.51 -18.53 -12.93
CA THR A 167 16.82 -18.20 -12.38
C THR A 167 17.61 -17.25 -13.28
N PHE A 168 18.77 -16.79 -12.79
CA PHE A 168 19.76 -16.09 -13.59
C PHE A 168 20.28 -17.00 -14.72
N PRO A 169 20.44 -16.51 -15.96
CA PRO A 169 21.18 -17.24 -16.99
C PRO A 169 22.59 -17.53 -16.48
N ARG A 170 23.08 -18.78 -16.51
CA ARG A 170 24.49 -19.09 -16.16
C ARG A 170 25.36 -19.14 -17.41
N PRO A 171 26.65 -18.72 -17.35
CA PRO A 171 27.52 -18.60 -18.53
C PRO A 171 27.75 -19.91 -19.31
N HIS A 172 27.40 -21.06 -18.74
CA HIS A 172 27.55 -22.37 -19.36
C HIS A 172 26.23 -23.00 -19.82
N ASP A 173 25.09 -22.30 -19.73
CA ASP A 173 23.76 -22.82 -20.12
C ASP A 173 23.47 -22.73 -21.62
N HIS A 174 24.51 -22.60 -22.46
CA HIS A 174 24.37 -22.60 -23.93
C HIS A 174 23.79 -23.91 -24.51
N ALA A 175 23.49 -24.92 -23.68
CA ALA A 175 23.01 -26.24 -24.11
C ALA A 175 21.68 -26.70 -23.48
N THR A 176 21.05 -25.95 -22.56
CA THR A 176 19.81 -26.40 -21.89
C THR A 176 18.76 -25.29 -21.80
N THR A 177 18.50 -24.59 -22.90
CA THR A 177 17.39 -23.62 -23.00
C THR A 177 16.03 -24.27 -23.25
N ALA A 178 15.97 -25.59 -23.46
CA ALA A 178 14.77 -26.30 -23.88
C ALA A 178 13.89 -26.85 -22.72
N ASP A 179 14.41 -26.91 -21.48
CA ASP A 179 13.74 -27.63 -20.37
C ASP A 179 13.43 -26.77 -19.12
N GLU A 180 13.79 -25.48 -19.06
CA GLU A 180 13.31 -24.64 -17.96
C GLU A 180 11.83 -24.30 -18.19
N ALA A 181 10.97 -24.82 -17.32
CA ALA A 181 9.55 -24.49 -17.34
C ALA A 181 9.35 -22.97 -17.21
N GLU A 182 8.57 -22.41 -18.13
CA GLU A 182 8.23 -21.00 -18.16
C GLU A 182 7.53 -20.59 -16.86
N VAL A 183 7.94 -19.44 -16.29
CA VAL A 183 7.35 -18.94 -15.05
C VAL A 183 5.88 -18.63 -15.26
N THR A 184 5.03 -19.25 -14.44
CA THR A 184 3.60 -18.96 -14.42
C THR A 184 3.28 -17.76 -13.52
N LYS A 185 2.11 -17.13 -13.73
CA LYS A 185 1.58 -16.10 -12.82
C LYS A 185 1.53 -16.53 -11.36
N ARG A 186 1.21 -17.81 -11.10
CA ARG A 186 1.21 -18.38 -9.75
C ARG A 186 2.61 -18.37 -9.14
N MET A 187 3.61 -18.83 -9.88
CA MET A 187 5.00 -18.81 -9.43
C MET A 187 5.49 -17.39 -9.13
N TYR A 188 5.09 -16.40 -9.95
CA TYR A 188 5.38 -14.99 -9.69
C TYR A 188 4.76 -14.51 -8.38
N VAL A 189 3.46 -14.75 -8.15
CA VAL A 189 2.78 -14.37 -6.91
C VAL A 189 3.41 -15.06 -5.70
N ASP A 190 3.64 -16.36 -5.78
CA ASP A 190 4.28 -17.13 -4.71
C ASP A 190 5.70 -16.58 -4.41
N THR A 191 6.45 -16.16 -5.43
CA THR A 191 7.77 -15.54 -5.27
C THR A 191 7.69 -14.21 -4.52
N VAL A 192 6.73 -13.34 -4.86
CA VAL A 192 6.53 -12.06 -4.17
C VAL A 192 6.16 -12.31 -2.71
N VAL A 193 5.17 -13.16 -2.46
CA VAL A 193 4.72 -13.51 -1.09
C VAL A 193 5.88 -14.06 -0.27
N GLN A 194 6.57 -15.09 -0.77
CA GLN A 194 7.69 -15.72 -0.05
C GLN A 194 8.83 -14.74 0.23
N THR A 195 9.14 -13.85 -0.71
CA THR A 195 10.20 -12.87 -0.51
C THR A 195 9.82 -11.83 0.55
N VAL A 196 8.58 -11.35 0.56
CA VAL A 196 8.09 -10.45 1.62
C VAL A 196 8.17 -11.14 2.99
N GLU A 197 7.65 -12.36 3.12
CA GLU A 197 7.65 -13.09 4.39
C GLU A 197 9.07 -13.40 4.89
N HIS A 198 9.99 -13.72 3.96
CA HIS A 198 11.40 -13.92 4.24
C HIS A 198 12.05 -12.67 4.84
N LEU A 199 11.84 -11.52 4.19
CA LEU A 199 12.37 -10.23 4.62
C LEU A 199 11.77 -9.77 5.97
N LEU A 200 10.45 -9.90 6.16
CA LEU A 200 9.79 -9.60 7.43
C LEU A 200 10.23 -10.53 8.57
N SER A 201 10.80 -11.69 8.24
CA SER A 201 11.39 -12.63 9.19
C SER A 201 12.88 -12.38 9.47
N GLY A 202 13.48 -11.33 8.89
CA GLY A 202 14.89 -10.96 9.06
C GLY A 202 15.83 -11.58 8.04
N GLY A 203 15.29 -12.23 7.01
CA GLY A 203 16.06 -12.73 5.88
C GLY A 203 16.52 -11.60 4.95
N LEU A 204 17.47 -11.91 4.07
CA LEU A 204 17.96 -11.02 3.02
C LEU A 204 17.94 -11.74 1.66
N VAL A 205 17.97 -10.97 0.58
CA VAL A 205 18.18 -11.42 -0.81
C VAL A 205 19.62 -11.09 -1.21
N ASP A 206 20.30 -12.05 -1.82
CA ASP A 206 21.65 -11.86 -2.32
C ASP A 206 21.67 -10.97 -3.57
N PHE A 207 22.45 -9.88 -3.56
CA PHE A 207 22.50 -8.95 -4.70
C PHE A 207 23.13 -9.52 -5.96
N ALA A 208 23.93 -10.58 -5.86
CA ALA A 208 24.62 -11.16 -7.00
C ALA A 208 23.77 -12.23 -7.70
N SER A 209 23.08 -13.06 -6.92
CA SER A 209 22.31 -14.21 -7.40
C SER A 209 20.79 -14.05 -7.30
N GLY A 210 20.28 -13.01 -6.63
CA GLY A 210 18.84 -12.78 -6.41
C GLY A 210 18.12 -13.90 -5.67
N GLU A 211 18.89 -14.79 -5.02
CA GLU A 211 18.36 -15.88 -4.20
C GLU A 211 18.13 -15.42 -2.76
N LEU A 212 17.17 -16.06 -2.10
CA LEU A 212 16.92 -15.84 -0.68
C LEU A 212 18.08 -16.42 0.14
N LEU A 213 18.77 -15.58 0.91
CA LEU A 213 19.81 -16.02 1.84
C LEU A 213 19.16 -16.79 3.00
N SER A 214 19.77 -17.90 3.43
CA SER A 214 19.28 -18.61 4.62
C SER A 214 19.32 -17.71 5.87
N ALA A 215 18.57 -18.06 6.92
CA ALA A 215 18.59 -17.32 8.18
C ALA A 215 20.01 -17.16 8.74
N ALA A 216 20.83 -18.22 8.67
CA ALA A 216 22.22 -18.18 9.11
C ALA A 216 23.11 -17.30 8.22
N ALA A 217 22.88 -17.28 6.90
CA ALA A 217 23.62 -16.41 5.99
C ALA A 217 23.23 -14.95 6.16
N SER A 218 21.93 -14.67 6.33
CA SER A 218 21.42 -13.32 6.61
C SER A 218 21.99 -12.80 7.93
N ALA A 219 21.98 -13.62 8.99
CA ALA A 219 22.58 -13.25 10.27
C ALA A 219 24.07 -12.93 10.14
N ARG A 220 24.86 -13.70 9.39
CA ARG A 220 26.28 -13.39 9.15
C ARG A 220 26.48 -12.06 8.44
N VAL A 221 25.66 -11.73 7.44
CA VAL A 221 25.74 -10.43 6.76
C VAL A 221 25.43 -9.28 7.72
N LEU A 222 24.45 -9.46 8.60
CA LEU A 222 24.00 -8.43 9.55
C LEU A 222 24.92 -8.28 10.78
N ASP A 223 25.65 -9.33 11.16
CA ASP A 223 26.60 -9.39 12.28
C ASP A 223 28.04 -9.03 11.86
N ASP A 224 28.28 -8.80 10.55
CA ASP A 224 29.62 -8.55 10.01
C ASP A 224 30.17 -7.17 10.44
N ASP A 225 30.84 -7.16 11.59
CA ASP A 225 31.66 -6.05 12.11
C ASP A 225 32.99 -5.86 11.32
N ASP A 226 33.35 -6.78 10.41
CA ASP A 226 34.62 -6.76 9.68
C ASP A 226 34.60 -5.89 8.40
N ASP A 227 35.82 -5.47 7.99
CA ASP A 227 36.08 -4.55 6.87
C ASP A 227 35.33 -4.93 5.57
N ALA A 228 34.50 -4.01 5.06
CA ALA A 228 33.84 -4.06 3.73
C ALA A 228 34.78 -4.40 2.57
N GLU A 229 36.08 -4.19 2.78
CA GLU A 229 37.15 -4.37 1.81
C GLU A 229 37.59 -5.84 1.66
N ARG A 230 37.21 -6.73 2.58
CA ARG A 230 37.48 -8.16 2.43
C ARG A 230 36.64 -8.74 1.31
N ASP A 231 37.23 -9.62 0.50
CA ASP A 231 36.54 -10.31 -0.59
C ASP A 231 35.72 -11.51 -0.10
N THR A 232 34.94 -11.32 0.97
CA THR A 232 33.96 -12.28 1.50
C THR A 232 32.60 -12.09 0.80
N ALA A 233 31.68 -13.03 1.01
CA ALA A 233 30.33 -12.89 0.47
C ALA A 233 29.59 -11.72 1.14
N GLU A 234 29.78 -11.58 2.45
CA GLU A 234 29.25 -10.52 3.31
C GLU A 234 29.80 -9.14 2.89
N GLY A 235 31.12 -9.02 2.69
CA GLY A 235 31.75 -7.80 2.19
C GLY A 235 31.30 -7.41 0.78
N ARG A 236 31.07 -8.39 -0.11
CA ARG A 236 30.47 -8.13 -1.45
C ARG A 236 29.02 -7.65 -1.36
N TRP A 237 28.24 -8.20 -0.43
CA TRP A 237 26.86 -7.78 -0.18
C TRP A 237 26.83 -6.31 0.25
N TRP A 238 27.62 -5.94 1.27
CA TRP A 238 27.70 -4.55 1.76
C TRP A 238 28.22 -3.56 0.72
N ARG A 239 29.24 -3.93 -0.08
CA ARG A 239 29.71 -3.07 -1.19
C ARG A 239 28.61 -2.81 -2.23
N THR A 240 27.76 -3.81 -2.48
CA THR A 240 26.64 -3.65 -3.40
C THR A 240 25.51 -2.85 -2.77
N TYR A 241 25.23 -3.07 -1.48
CA TYR A 241 24.30 -2.27 -0.69
C TYR A 241 24.71 -0.78 -0.71
N ASP A 242 25.95 -0.43 -0.38
CA ASP A 242 26.43 0.96 -0.40
C ASP A 242 26.29 1.58 -1.79
N ARG A 243 26.52 0.80 -2.86
CA ARG A 243 26.38 1.27 -4.24
C ARG A 243 24.92 1.54 -4.64
N VAL A 244 23.99 0.69 -4.21
CA VAL A 244 22.56 0.80 -4.56
C VAL A 244 21.86 1.81 -3.65
N TYR A 245 22.12 1.75 -2.34
CA TYR A 245 21.37 2.46 -1.31
C TYR A 245 22.13 3.58 -0.63
N GLY A 246 23.45 3.67 -0.74
CA GLY A 246 24.25 4.64 0.02
C GLY A 246 23.90 6.11 -0.23
N ASN A 247 23.32 6.42 -1.40
CA ASN A 247 22.80 7.74 -1.75
C ASN A 247 21.26 7.86 -1.69
N LEU A 248 20.57 6.74 -1.46
CA LEU A 248 19.10 6.66 -1.49
C LEU A 248 18.51 6.66 -0.08
N LEU A 249 19.13 5.94 0.84
CA LEU A 249 18.67 5.79 2.21
C LEU A 249 19.41 6.81 3.06
N HIS A 250 18.68 7.65 3.78
CA HIS A 250 19.25 8.71 4.60
C HIS A 250 19.74 8.13 5.93
N PRO A 251 21.05 7.97 6.16
CA PRO A 251 21.51 7.97 7.53
C PRO A 251 21.18 9.34 8.12
N GLY A 252 20.72 9.39 9.37
CA GLY A 252 20.69 10.65 10.12
C GLY A 252 22.05 11.35 10.04
N HIS A 253 22.11 12.65 10.35
CA HIS A 253 23.25 13.57 10.20
C HIS A 253 24.64 13.09 10.74
N ALA A 254 24.76 11.88 11.27
CA ALA A 254 25.95 11.30 11.88
C ALA A 254 26.65 10.15 11.10
N ALA A 255 26.05 9.50 10.08
CA ALA A 255 26.70 8.33 9.46
C ALA A 255 27.59 8.67 8.24
N SER A 256 28.72 9.34 8.49
CA SER A 256 29.73 9.59 7.45
C SER A 256 30.53 8.33 7.09
N THR A 257 30.55 7.32 7.96
CA THR A 257 31.31 6.07 7.77
C THR A 257 30.41 4.92 7.30
N ALA A 258 31.02 3.92 6.64
CA ALA A 258 30.31 2.70 6.22
C ALA A 258 29.74 1.94 7.43
N GLU A 259 30.52 1.85 8.52
CA GLU A 259 30.09 1.25 9.79
C GLU A 259 28.82 1.89 10.36
N ALA A 260 28.76 3.22 10.39
CA ALA A 260 27.58 3.92 10.89
C ALA A 260 26.35 3.71 9.99
N ARG A 261 26.51 3.58 8.67
CA ARG A 261 25.40 3.23 7.76
C ARG A 261 24.89 1.80 7.97
N ARG A 262 25.80 0.85 8.25
CA ARG A 262 25.43 -0.54 8.59
C ARG A 262 24.63 -0.60 9.89
N CYS A 263 25.11 0.11 10.91
CA CYS A 263 24.42 0.25 12.19
C CYS A 263 23.02 0.86 11.99
N ASP A 264 22.91 1.94 11.22
CA ASP A 264 21.61 2.56 10.87
C ASP A 264 20.68 1.58 10.16
N PHE A 265 21.18 0.83 9.17
CA PHE A 265 20.41 -0.20 8.46
C PHE A 265 19.86 -1.26 9.42
N THR A 266 20.69 -1.81 10.29
CA THR A 266 20.27 -2.85 11.24
C THR A 266 19.27 -2.30 12.27
N HIS A 267 19.56 -1.14 12.87
CA HIS A 267 18.73 -0.58 13.95
C HIS A 267 17.46 0.14 13.49
N ARG A 268 17.39 0.62 12.26
CA ARG A 268 16.19 1.29 11.72
C ARG A 268 15.46 0.44 10.70
N ILE A 269 16.12 0.07 9.61
CA ILE A 269 15.45 -0.58 8.47
C ILE A 269 15.04 -2.00 8.86
N MET A 270 15.99 -2.82 9.29
CA MET A 270 15.69 -4.20 9.68
C MET A 270 14.79 -4.26 10.91
N ALA A 271 14.99 -3.40 11.91
CA ALA A 271 14.10 -3.35 13.07
C ALA A 271 12.65 -2.97 12.68
N THR A 272 12.47 -1.97 11.82
CA THR A 272 11.14 -1.57 11.35
C THR A 272 10.45 -2.72 10.61
N MET A 273 11.14 -3.35 9.65
CA MET A 273 10.60 -4.48 8.90
C MET A 273 10.26 -5.69 9.79
N THR A 274 11.19 -6.07 10.65
CA THR A 274 11.09 -7.33 11.41
C THR A 274 10.24 -7.22 12.67
N GLN A 275 9.92 -6.02 13.15
CA GLN A 275 9.18 -5.83 14.40
C GLN A 275 7.86 -5.09 14.24
N ARG A 276 7.71 -4.25 13.21
CA ARG A 276 6.61 -3.26 13.16
C ARG A 276 5.82 -3.27 11.86
N MET A 277 6.52 -3.48 10.74
CA MET A 277 5.92 -3.35 9.42
C MET A 277 4.93 -4.48 9.14
N HIS A 278 3.80 -4.10 8.53
CA HIS A 278 2.79 -4.99 7.96
C HIS A 278 2.81 -4.86 6.43
N VAL A 279 2.75 -5.98 5.71
CA VAL A 279 2.69 -5.96 4.24
C VAL A 279 1.55 -6.84 3.76
N ARG A 280 0.73 -6.30 2.87
CA ARG A 280 -0.32 -7.02 2.15
C ARG A 280 -0.06 -6.93 0.65
N LEU A 281 -0.65 -7.86 -0.09
CA LEU A 281 -0.56 -7.93 -1.53
C LEU A 281 -1.95 -7.75 -2.16
N ILE A 282 -2.00 -6.90 -3.18
CA ILE A 282 -3.15 -6.72 -4.07
C ILE A 282 -2.71 -7.17 -5.46
N LEU A 283 -3.51 -8.01 -6.11
CA LEU A 283 -3.19 -8.48 -7.46
C LEU A 283 -3.99 -7.70 -8.49
N SER A 284 -3.29 -7.18 -9.50
CA SER A 284 -3.90 -6.28 -10.47
C SER A 284 -4.53 -7.04 -11.65
N VAL A 285 -5.78 -6.72 -11.95
CA VAL A 285 -6.43 -6.94 -13.24
C VAL A 285 -6.00 -5.81 -14.17
N ASN A 286 -5.07 -6.11 -15.07
CA ASN A 286 -4.48 -5.12 -15.97
C ASN A 286 -5.43 -4.82 -17.14
N ARG A 287 -5.71 -3.53 -17.38
CA ARG A 287 -6.52 -3.02 -18.50
C ARG A 287 -6.04 -3.48 -19.88
N GLY A 288 -4.74 -3.72 -20.04
CA GLY A 288 -4.17 -4.26 -21.27
C GLY A 288 -4.29 -5.77 -21.46
N ALA A 289 -4.85 -6.49 -20.49
CA ALA A 289 -4.99 -7.95 -20.54
C ALA A 289 -6.23 -8.39 -21.33
N SER A 290 -6.23 -9.64 -21.78
CA SER A 290 -7.43 -10.28 -22.31
C SER A 290 -8.41 -10.64 -21.18
N VAL A 291 -9.68 -10.82 -21.52
CA VAL A 291 -10.73 -11.28 -20.57
C VAL A 291 -10.31 -12.57 -19.86
N ALA A 292 -9.78 -13.56 -20.59
CA ALA A 292 -9.30 -14.81 -20.01
C ALA A 292 -8.14 -14.61 -19.03
N ALA A 293 -7.22 -13.67 -19.32
CA ALA A 293 -6.13 -13.35 -18.41
C ALA A 293 -6.62 -12.61 -17.15
N ALA A 294 -7.68 -11.82 -17.26
CA ALA A 294 -8.35 -11.17 -16.12
C ALA A 294 -9.13 -12.18 -15.27
N GLU A 295 -9.82 -13.14 -15.88
CA GLU A 295 -10.47 -14.25 -15.17
C GLU A 295 -9.44 -15.10 -14.41
N GLN A 296 -8.30 -15.40 -15.04
CA GLN A 296 -7.20 -16.11 -14.40
C GLN A 296 -6.64 -15.32 -13.20
N ALA A 297 -6.54 -13.99 -13.33
CA ALA A 297 -6.15 -13.10 -12.23
C ALA A 297 -7.12 -13.20 -11.04
N ALA A 298 -8.43 -13.10 -11.31
CA ALA A 298 -9.47 -13.25 -10.28
C ALA A 298 -9.42 -14.62 -9.59
N GLN A 299 -9.26 -15.69 -10.37
CA GLN A 299 -9.09 -17.04 -9.83
C GLN A 299 -7.84 -17.12 -8.93
N LEU A 300 -6.70 -16.61 -9.37
CA LEU A 300 -5.46 -16.70 -8.60
C LEU A 300 -5.56 -15.96 -7.26
N ILE A 301 -6.25 -14.81 -7.21
CA ILE A 301 -6.56 -14.09 -5.95
C ILE A 301 -7.29 -15.02 -4.98
N THR A 302 -8.42 -15.59 -5.40
CA THR A 302 -9.23 -16.48 -4.56
C THR A 302 -8.46 -17.73 -4.12
N HIS A 303 -7.75 -18.38 -5.04
CA HIS A 303 -6.98 -19.59 -4.71
C HIS A 303 -5.86 -19.32 -3.72
N THR A 304 -5.15 -18.19 -3.88
CA THR A 304 -4.07 -17.81 -2.97
C THR A 304 -4.62 -17.50 -1.58
N GLN A 305 -5.72 -16.76 -1.48
CA GLN A 305 -6.39 -16.51 -0.21
C GLN A 305 -6.82 -17.80 0.49
N ARG A 306 -7.48 -18.73 -0.22
CA ARG A 306 -7.89 -20.02 0.35
C ARG A 306 -6.69 -20.82 0.86
N ARG A 307 -5.60 -20.86 0.10
CA ARG A 307 -4.35 -21.50 0.51
C ARG A 307 -3.79 -20.89 1.79
N GLN A 308 -3.69 -19.56 1.85
CA GLN A 308 -3.19 -18.84 3.03
C GLN A 308 -4.06 -19.07 4.27
N VAL A 309 -5.40 -19.09 4.12
CA VAL A 309 -6.33 -19.43 5.21
C VAL A 309 -6.07 -20.85 5.74
N LYS A 310 -5.91 -21.82 4.84
CA LYS A 310 -5.65 -23.23 5.21
C LYS A 310 -4.32 -23.40 5.93
N GLU A 311 -3.27 -22.75 5.44
CA GLU A 311 -1.95 -22.75 6.08
C GLU A 311 -1.97 -22.10 7.47
N PHE A 312 -2.69 -20.98 7.62
CA PHE A 312 -2.83 -20.30 8.91
C PHE A 312 -3.67 -21.11 9.91
N HIS A 313 -4.77 -21.71 9.46
CA HIS A 313 -5.58 -22.61 10.28
C HIS A 313 -4.75 -23.81 10.78
N ALA A 314 -3.98 -24.44 9.92
CA ALA A 314 -3.10 -25.55 10.29
C ALA A 314 -2.07 -25.10 11.33
N TRP A 315 -1.45 -23.94 11.13
CA TRP A 315 -0.49 -23.36 12.07
C TRP A 315 -1.13 -23.10 13.44
N CYS A 316 -2.29 -22.44 13.49
CA CYS A 316 -3.03 -22.19 14.74
C CYS A 316 -3.39 -23.49 15.46
N SER A 317 -3.84 -24.50 14.71
CA SER A 317 -4.24 -25.80 15.26
C SER A 317 -3.08 -26.54 15.95
N GLU A 318 -1.87 -26.40 15.41
CA GLU A 318 -0.67 -27.05 15.94
C GLU A 318 -0.03 -26.27 17.10
N HIS A 319 0.07 -24.93 16.96
CA HIS A 319 0.91 -24.09 17.80
C HIS A 319 0.16 -23.31 18.89
N VAL A 320 -1.16 -23.18 18.79
CA VAL A 320 -1.97 -22.41 19.76
C VAL A 320 -2.84 -23.39 20.56
N ARG A 321 -2.37 -23.74 21.75
CA ARG A 321 -3.03 -24.72 22.65
C ARG A 321 -3.62 -24.07 23.90
N ASP A 322 -2.91 -23.10 24.47
CA ASP A 322 -3.28 -22.39 25.70
C ASP A 322 -3.44 -20.88 25.44
N HIS A 323 -4.34 -20.22 26.18
CA HIS A 323 -4.52 -18.77 26.16
C HIS A 323 -3.51 -18.08 27.07
N ASP A 324 -2.22 -18.19 26.74
CA ASP A 324 -1.15 -17.45 27.41
C ASP A 324 -0.60 -16.30 26.56
N ASP A 325 0.10 -15.37 27.21
CA ASP A 325 0.69 -14.20 26.57
C ASP A 325 1.71 -14.56 25.46
N VAL A 326 2.41 -15.70 25.61
CA VAL A 326 3.44 -16.13 24.65
C VAL A 326 2.78 -16.65 23.36
N ALA A 327 1.67 -17.39 23.48
CA ALA A 327 0.85 -17.82 22.36
C ALA A 327 0.23 -16.61 21.63
N ARG A 328 -0.24 -15.61 22.38
CA ARG A 328 -0.76 -14.35 21.82
C ARG A 328 0.30 -13.60 21.01
N VAL A 329 1.48 -13.37 21.57
CA VAL A 329 2.57 -12.67 20.86
C VAL A 329 2.95 -13.43 19.59
N ARG A 330 3.06 -14.76 19.64
CA ARG A 330 3.34 -15.59 18.46
C ARG A 330 2.26 -15.50 17.39
N LEU A 331 0.98 -15.48 17.78
CA LEU A 331 -0.15 -15.33 16.87
C LEU A 331 -0.14 -13.98 16.15
N LEU A 332 0.03 -12.88 16.89
CA LEU A 332 0.06 -11.53 16.31
C LEU A 332 1.30 -11.32 15.44
N ASP A 333 2.45 -11.86 15.83
CA ASP A 333 3.67 -11.84 15.02
C ASP A 333 3.51 -12.68 13.74
N ARG A 334 2.85 -13.84 13.81
CA ARG A 334 2.52 -14.65 12.62
C ARG A 334 1.60 -13.88 11.66
N LEU A 335 0.57 -13.21 12.18
CA LEU A 335 -0.33 -12.38 11.36
C LEU A 335 0.42 -11.25 10.66
N ARG A 336 1.30 -10.55 11.39
CA ARG A 336 2.10 -9.43 10.88
C ARG A 336 3.09 -9.87 9.80
N ARG A 337 3.79 -10.99 10.00
CA ARG A 337 4.82 -11.49 9.06
C ARG A 337 4.27 -12.16 7.82
N THR A 338 2.99 -12.54 7.81
CA THR A 338 2.36 -13.19 6.65
C THR A 338 1.96 -12.13 5.62
N CYS A 339 2.37 -12.32 4.36
CA CYS A 339 2.04 -11.39 3.28
C CYS A 339 0.68 -11.75 2.67
N TRP A 340 -0.39 -11.26 3.30
CA TRP A 340 -1.75 -11.62 2.94
C TRP A 340 -2.17 -11.04 1.58
N VAL A 341 -2.72 -11.88 0.70
CA VAL A 341 -3.47 -11.38 -0.46
C VAL A 341 -4.84 -10.93 0.02
N THR A 342 -5.13 -9.63 -0.03
CA THR A 342 -6.38 -9.06 0.53
C THR A 342 -7.29 -8.42 -0.51
N GLY A 343 -6.79 -8.15 -1.71
CA GLY A 343 -7.55 -7.42 -2.71
C GLY A 343 -7.21 -7.66 -4.17
N ALA A 344 -8.05 -7.08 -5.01
CA ALA A 344 -7.85 -6.87 -6.43
C ALA A 344 -7.69 -5.37 -6.72
N ASP A 345 -6.84 -5.06 -7.69
CA ASP A 345 -6.67 -3.71 -8.24
C ASP A 345 -7.07 -3.71 -9.73
N PHE A 346 -7.69 -2.64 -10.21
CA PHE A 346 -7.92 -2.41 -11.63
C PHE A 346 -7.02 -1.27 -12.13
N SER A 347 -6.00 -1.61 -12.91
CA SER A 347 -4.91 -0.69 -13.27
C SER A 347 -4.31 -0.98 -14.65
N GLY A 348 -3.14 -0.41 -14.93
CA GLY A 348 -2.50 -0.48 -16.25
C GLY A 348 -2.96 0.66 -17.16
N ASN A 349 -2.60 0.58 -18.43
CA ASN A 349 -2.81 1.70 -19.34
C ASN A 349 -4.30 2.04 -19.53
N CYS A 350 -4.73 3.20 -19.02
CA CYS A 350 -6.11 3.69 -19.07
C CYS A 350 -6.66 3.90 -20.49
N TYR A 351 -5.79 3.90 -21.51
CA TYR A 351 -6.15 3.94 -22.94
C TYR A 351 -6.20 2.55 -23.61
N LYS A 352 -6.02 1.46 -22.85
CA LYS A 352 -6.14 0.07 -23.35
C LYS A 352 -7.33 -0.64 -22.69
N GLY A 353 -7.92 -1.57 -23.45
CA GLY A 353 -9.07 -2.37 -23.00
C GLY A 353 -10.32 -1.53 -22.69
N THR A 354 -11.37 -2.20 -22.24
CA THR A 354 -12.57 -1.53 -21.74
C THR A 354 -12.93 -2.06 -20.35
N TYR A 355 -13.41 -1.17 -19.48
CA TYR A 355 -13.86 -1.56 -18.15
C TYR A 355 -14.95 -2.63 -18.19
N ALA A 356 -15.92 -2.50 -19.10
CA ALA A 356 -17.06 -3.41 -19.21
C ALA A 356 -16.65 -4.87 -19.50
N GLU A 357 -15.58 -5.10 -20.25
CA GLU A 357 -15.07 -6.44 -20.56
C GLU A 357 -14.37 -7.10 -19.36
N LEU A 358 -13.80 -6.29 -18.45
CA LEU A 358 -12.97 -6.76 -17.34
C LEU A 358 -13.70 -6.72 -15.99
N GLU A 359 -14.83 -6.00 -15.90
CA GLU A 359 -15.70 -5.94 -14.72
C GLU A 359 -16.10 -7.33 -14.17
N PRO A 360 -16.47 -8.33 -15.01
CA PRO A 360 -16.83 -9.65 -14.49
C PRO A 360 -15.71 -10.33 -13.69
N ALA A 361 -14.45 -10.12 -14.06
CA ALA A 361 -13.30 -10.64 -13.32
C ALA A 361 -13.16 -9.96 -11.95
N LEU A 362 -13.37 -8.65 -11.88
CA LEU A 362 -13.35 -7.89 -10.63
C LEU A 362 -14.51 -8.32 -9.71
N ALA A 363 -15.70 -8.51 -10.27
CA ALA A 363 -16.85 -9.05 -9.54
C ALA A 363 -16.60 -10.48 -9.02
N ALA A 364 -15.94 -11.33 -9.81
CA ALA A 364 -15.55 -12.68 -9.42
C ALA A 364 -14.55 -12.67 -8.25
N ALA A 365 -13.50 -11.85 -8.33
CA ALA A 365 -12.52 -11.70 -7.24
C ALA A 365 -13.19 -11.20 -5.95
N ARG A 366 -14.03 -10.17 -6.07
CA ARG A 366 -14.77 -9.57 -4.94
C ARG A 366 -15.69 -10.57 -4.24
N SER A 367 -16.45 -11.34 -5.01
CA SER A 367 -17.40 -12.33 -4.48
C SER A 367 -16.74 -13.61 -3.99
N GLY A 368 -15.45 -13.84 -4.30
CA GLY A 368 -14.81 -15.15 -4.16
C GLY A 368 -15.36 -16.20 -5.13
N GLY A 369 -16.17 -15.76 -6.10
CA GLY A 369 -16.89 -16.56 -7.07
C GLY A 369 -16.16 -16.61 -8.40
N GLY A 370 -15.06 -17.36 -8.45
CA GLY A 370 -14.51 -17.89 -9.69
C GLY A 370 -15.06 -19.30 -9.92
N GLY A 371 -15.91 -19.47 -10.94
CA GLY A 371 -16.56 -20.74 -11.25
C GLY A 371 -15.59 -21.90 -11.49
N GLY A 372 -16.02 -23.11 -11.10
CA GLY A 372 -15.57 -24.37 -11.70
C GLY A 372 -14.13 -24.83 -11.44
N GLY A 373 -13.45 -24.31 -10.43
CA GLY A 373 -12.05 -24.65 -10.14
C GLY A 373 -11.81 -25.13 -8.72
N GLY A 374 -12.68 -25.97 -8.14
CA GLY A 374 -12.13 -26.95 -7.20
C GLY A 374 -11.14 -27.76 -8.02
N GLY A 375 -9.85 -27.77 -7.65
CA GLY A 375 -8.90 -28.66 -8.32
C GLY A 375 -9.52 -30.04 -8.43
N GLU A 376 -9.42 -30.69 -9.61
CA GLU A 376 -10.06 -31.97 -9.90
C GLU A 376 -10.03 -32.91 -8.66
N GLY A 377 -11.13 -32.96 -7.89
CA GLY A 377 -11.23 -33.76 -6.67
C GLY A 377 -11.55 -33.07 -5.33
N GLU A 378 -11.53 -31.74 -5.19
CA GLU A 378 -11.97 -31.11 -3.91
C GLU A 378 -13.51 -31.12 -3.78
N ALA A 379 -14.01 -31.75 -2.72
CA ALA A 379 -15.45 -31.78 -2.43
C ALA A 379 -15.95 -30.37 -2.07
N ALA A 380 -17.15 -30.00 -2.53
CA ALA A 380 -17.74 -28.68 -2.29
C ALA A 380 -17.87 -28.30 -0.80
N GLU A 381 -17.89 -29.29 0.10
CA GLU A 381 -17.94 -29.10 1.56
C GLU A 381 -16.60 -28.64 2.18
N GLU A 382 -15.50 -28.67 1.44
CA GLU A 382 -14.15 -28.28 1.92
C GLU A 382 -13.69 -26.89 1.45
N VAL A 383 -14.50 -26.22 0.63
CA VAL A 383 -14.14 -24.91 0.06
C VAL A 383 -14.48 -23.80 1.05
N ILE A 384 -13.44 -23.18 1.62
CA ILE A 384 -13.59 -21.98 2.46
C ILE A 384 -13.99 -20.76 1.61
N ALA A 385 -15.03 -20.05 2.05
CA ALA A 385 -15.41 -18.77 1.45
C ALA A 385 -14.39 -17.68 1.81
N VAL A 386 -13.92 -16.96 0.80
CA VAL A 386 -13.02 -15.80 0.91
C VAL A 386 -13.51 -14.71 -0.03
N THR A 387 -13.22 -13.45 0.28
CA THR A 387 -13.56 -12.29 -0.55
C THR A 387 -12.36 -11.37 -0.66
N ALA A 388 -12.25 -10.64 -1.77
CA ALA A 388 -11.21 -9.65 -1.99
C ALA A 388 -11.82 -8.24 -1.92
N GLY A 389 -11.13 -7.29 -1.27
CA GLY A 389 -11.42 -5.87 -1.47
C GLY A 389 -11.07 -5.45 -2.90
N VAL A 390 -11.73 -4.42 -3.43
CA VAL A 390 -11.44 -3.90 -4.78
C VAL A 390 -11.07 -2.43 -4.71
N THR A 391 -9.93 -2.08 -5.32
CA THR A 391 -9.54 -0.69 -5.62
C THR A 391 -9.46 -0.52 -7.14
N MET A 392 -9.77 0.68 -7.64
CA MET A 392 -9.74 0.96 -9.09
C MET A 392 -9.02 2.27 -9.39
N HIS A 393 -8.09 2.22 -10.33
CA HIS A 393 -7.60 3.42 -10.98
C HIS A 393 -8.72 3.97 -11.86
N ALA A 394 -9.16 5.19 -11.54
CA ALA A 394 -10.29 5.83 -12.21
C ALA A 394 -10.02 7.33 -12.39
N GLY A 395 -10.62 7.91 -13.43
CA GLY A 395 -10.42 9.32 -13.74
C GLY A 395 -8.96 9.67 -14.12
N GLU A 396 -8.17 8.73 -14.64
CA GLU A 396 -6.82 9.01 -15.17
C GLU A 396 -6.85 9.56 -16.62
N LYS A 397 -8.01 9.47 -17.27
CA LYS A 397 -8.33 10.07 -18.57
C LYS A 397 -9.70 10.74 -18.51
N GLN A 398 -9.95 11.66 -19.44
CA GLN A 398 -11.26 12.29 -19.61
C GLN A 398 -12.26 11.31 -20.22
N ASP A 399 -12.94 10.53 -19.38
CA ASP A 399 -13.96 9.55 -19.80
C ASP A 399 -15.05 9.43 -18.71
N PRO A 400 -16.02 10.36 -18.66
CA PRO A 400 -17.05 10.35 -17.62
C PRO A 400 -17.99 9.13 -17.71
N HIS A 401 -18.09 8.48 -18.88
CA HIS A 401 -18.90 7.29 -19.05
C HIS A 401 -18.25 6.06 -18.40
N GLU A 402 -16.95 5.86 -18.64
CA GLU A 402 -16.18 4.81 -17.95
C GLU A 402 -16.20 5.03 -16.44
N LEU A 403 -15.93 6.27 -15.98
CA LEU A 403 -15.98 6.61 -14.57
C LEU A 403 -17.36 6.32 -13.95
N HIS A 404 -18.44 6.70 -14.63
CA HIS A 404 -19.79 6.44 -14.13
C HIS A 404 -20.08 4.93 -13.99
N ALA A 405 -19.64 4.11 -14.95
CA ALA A 405 -19.78 2.66 -14.86
C ALA A 405 -19.01 2.08 -13.67
N MET A 406 -17.80 2.58 -13.41
CA MET A 406 -17.04 2.19 -12.21
C MET A 406 -17.71 2.62 -10.91
N VAL A 407 -18.33 3.82 -10.88
CA VAL A 407 -19.07 4.32 -9.70
C VAL A 407 -20.25 3.40 -9.38
N GLN A 408 -20.94 2.88 -10.41
CA GLN A 408 -22.02 1.91 -10.22
C GLN A 408 -21.55 0.57 -9.64
N PHE A 409 -20.30 0.16 -9.92
CA PHE A 409 -19.70 -1.02 -9.30
C PHE A 409 -19.32 -0.79 -7.83
N ALA A 410 -19.08 0.47 -7.45
CA ALA A 410 -18.73 0.89 -6.10
C ALA A 410 -17.53 0.10 -5.49
N PRO A 411 -16.30 0.34 -5.98
CA PRO A 411 -15.09 -0.17 -5.33
C PRO A 411 -14.96 0.33 -3.89
N GLU A 412 -14.23 -0.40 -3.07
CA GLU A 412 -13.95 0.01 -1.69
C GLU A 412 -13.02 1.24 -1.66
N ARG A 413 -12.13 1.36 -2.67
CA ARG A 413 -11.23 2.51 -2.84
C ARG A 413 -11.04 2.92 -4.30
N TRP A 414 -10.52 4.14 -4.48
CA TRP A 414 -10.28 4.78 -5.75
C TRP A 414 -8.83 5.28 -5.85
N GLY A 415 -8.15 4.96 -6.94
CA GLY A 415 -6.87 5.57 -7.31
C GLY A 415 -7.07 6.83 -8.14
N HIS A 416 -6.32 7.88 -7.82
CA HIS A 416 -6.21 9.15 -8.57
C HIS A 416 -7.46 10.05 -8.53
N LEU A 417 -8.45 9.80 -9.39
CA LEU A 417 -9.62 10.66 -9.64
C LEU A 417 -9.26 12.08 -10.17
N VAL A 418 -8.23 12.19 -11.00
CA VAL A 418 -7.76 13.47 -11.58
C VAL A 418 -8.83 14.12 -12.46
N PHE A 419 -9.36 13.37 -13.42
CA PHE A 419 -10.40 13.79 -14.36
C PHE A 419 -11.75 13.23 -13.91
N THR A 420 -12.46 14.00 -13.07
CA THR A 420 -13.79 13.65 -12.58
C THR A 420 -14.80 14.76 -12.81
N ASP A 421 -16.06 14.39 -13.01
CA ASP A 421 -17.19 15.32 -12.99
C ASP A 421 -17.83 15.39 -11.59
N THR A 422 -18.52 16.49 -11.32
CA THR A 422 -19.14 16.76 -10.01
C THR A 422 -20.13 15.66 -9.59
N ALA A 423 -20.88 15.07 -10.52
CA ALA A 423 -21.91 14.10 -10.16
C ALA A 423 -21.28 12.79 -9.66
N ASN A 424 -20.30 12.27 -10.40
CA ASN A 424 -19.57 11.07 -9.99
C ASN A 424 -18.74 11.31 -8.71
N LEU A 425 -18.05 12.45 -8.60
CA LEU A 425 -17.27 12.77 -7.41
C LEU A 425 -18.15 12.94 -6.16
N SER A 426 -19.31 13.59 -6.26
CA SER A 426 -20.27 13.68 -5.16
C SER A 426 -20.78 12.30 -4.72
N ALA A 427 -21.05 11.38 -5.65
CA ALA A 427 -21.46 10.02 -5.31
C ALA A 427 -20.38 9.27 -4.52
N ILE A 428 -19.12 9.37 -4.97
CA ILE A 428 -17.96 8.77 -4.30
C ILE A 428 -17.78 9.34 -2.88
N LEU A 429 -17.82 10.66 -2.74
CA LEU A 429 -17.64 11.35 -1.46
C LEU A 429 -18.78 11.05 -0.47
N ALA A 430 -20.03 11.06 -0.93
CA ALA A 430 -21.19 10.72 -0.12
C ALA A 430 -21.13 9.27 0.40
N ALA A 431 -20.59 8.36 -0.41
CA ALA A 431 -20.39 6.97 -0.03
C ALA A 431 -19.24 6.75 0.96
N GLN A 432 -18.40 7.78 1.23
CA GLN A 432 -17.19 7.68 2.06
C GLN A 432 -16.19 6.62 1.57
N GLN A 433 -16.16 6.35 0.27
CA GLN A 433 -15.17 5.45 -0.33
C GLN A 433 -13.77 6.07 -0.23
N GLY A 434 -12.76 5.24 0.01
CA GLY A 434 -11.37 5.71 0.14
C GLY A 434 -10.86 6.29 -1.17
N ILE A 435 -10.18 7.43 -1.13
CA ILE A 435 -9.52 8.04 -2.30
C ILE A 435 -8.02 8.11 -2.04
N GLU A 436 -7.28 7.36 -2.83
CA GLU A 436 -5.82 7.24 -2.84
C GLU A 436 -5.24 8.36 -3.72
N LEU A 437 -4.71 9.42 -3.09
CA LEU A 437 -4.15 10.58 -3.78
C LEU A 437 -2.63 10.42 -3.96
N CYS A 438 -2.17 10.53 -5.20
CA CYS A 438 -0.76 10.36 -5.59
C CYS A 438 -0.25 11.66 -6.22
N LEU A 439 0.14 12.64 -5.39
CA LEU A 439 0.29 14.04 -5.84
C LEU A 439 1.36 14.17 -6.91
N THR A 440 2.54 13.59 -6.69
CA THR A 440 3.63 13.69 -7.69
C THR A 440 3.21 13.02 -9.01
N SER A 441 2.62 11.83 -8.96
CA SER A 441 2.11 11.11 -10.15
C SER A 441 1.07 11.96 -10.90
N ASN A 442 0.10 12.52 -10.18
CA ASN A 442 -0.98 13.32 -10.73
C ASN A 442 -0.47 14.63 -11.33
N LEU A 443 0.49 15.31 -10.69
CA LEU A 443 1.11 16.51 -11.25
C LEU A 443 1.80 16.21 -12.58
N LEU A 444 2.58 15.12 -12.60
CA LEU A 444 3.38 14.77 -13.76
C LEU A 444 2.56 14.20 -14.92
N THR A 445 1.46 13.52 -14.65
CA THR A 445 0.65 12.85 -15.69
C THR A 445 -0.69 13.53 -15.99
N GLY A 446 -1.28 14.23 -15.02
CA GLY A 446 -2.56 14.92 -15.11
C GLY A 446 -2.50 16.29 -15.79
N GLY A 447 -1.29 16.84 -16.00
CA GLY A 447 -1.09 18.12 -16.67
C GLY A 447 -1.30 19.35 -15.78
N HIS A 448 -1.29 19.19 -14.46
CA HIS A 448 -1.28 20.30 -13.51
C HIS A 448 0.09 21.00 -13.55
N ALA A 449 0.09 22.34 -13.49
CA ALA A 449 1.33 23.12 -13.52
C ALA A 449 2.01 23.20 -12.15
N ASP A 450 1.21 23.21 -11.08
CA ASP A 450 1.63 23.39 -9.70
C ASP A 450 0.77 22.54 -8.74
N VAL A 451 1.30 22.23 -7.54
CA VAL A 451 0.54 21.54 -6.49
C VAL A 451 -0.72 22.29 -6.09
N ALA A 452 -0.73 23.62 -6.14
CA ALA A 452 -1.91 24.43 -5.84
C ALA A 452 -3.07 24.21 -6.82
N ASP A 453 -2.78 23.71 -8.03
CA ASP A 453 -3.76 23.40 -9.07
C ASP A 453 -4.24 21.94 -9.02
N HIS A 454 -3.73 21.13 -8.08
CA HIS A 454 -4.12 19.73 -7.94
C HIS A 454 -5.60 19.61 -7.54
N HIS A 455 -6.31 18.61 -8.07
CA HIS A 455 -7.76 18.40 -7.88
C HIS A 455 -8.18 18.11 -6.41
N LEU A 456 -7.21 18.02 -5.50
CA LEU A 456 -7.47 17.96 -4.05
C LEU A 456 -8.29 19.16 -3.59
N GLY A 457 -8.00 20.36 -4.13
CA GLY A 457 -8.75 21.57 -3.80
C GLY A 457 -10.21 21.51 -4.21
N ASP A 458 -10.48 21.01 -5.41
CA ASP A 458 -11.84 20.87 -5.93
C ASP A 458 -12.64 19.83 -5.15
N LEU A 459 -12.00 18.70 -4.82
CA LEU A 459 -12.57 17.65 -3.97
C LEU A 459 -12.98 18.19 -2.59
N LEU A 460 -12.07 18.89 -1.90
CA LEU A 460 -12.33 19.43 -0.57
C LEU A 460 -13.37 20.56 -0.59
N THR A 461 -13.39 21.38 -1.64
CA THR A 461 -14.38 22.43 -1.85
C THR A 461 -15.77 21.83 -2.05
N LEU A 462 -15.88 20.83 -2.94
CA LEU A 462 -17.13 20.12 -3.18
C LEU A 462 -17.65 19.47 -1.91
N TRP A 463 -16.80 18.70 -1.22
CA TRP A 463 -17.17 18.05 0.04
C TRP A 463 -17.66 19.05 1.08
N SER A 464 -16.97 20.18 1.25
CA SER A 464 -17.34 21.22 2.22
C SER A 464 -18.73 21.81 1.99
N SER A 465 -19.23 21.76 0.75
CA SER A 465 -20.58 22.20 0.35
C SER A 465 -21.66 21.13 0.56
N MET A 466 -21.27 19.85 0.72
CA MET A 466 -22.19 18.73 0.84
C MET A 466 -22.73 18.59 2.27
N PRO A 467 -24.02 18.26 2.48
CA PRO A 467 -24.58 18.07 3.82
C PRO A 467 -23.93 16.90 4.59
N GLU A 468 -23.43 15.89 3.89
CA GLU A 468 -22.72 14.74 4.46
C GLU A 468 -21.42 15.12 5.17
N SER A 469 -20.87 16.31 4.89
CA SER A 469 -19.67 16.83 5.55
C SER A 469 -19.90 17.34 6.97
N ARG A 470 -21.10 17.15 7.53
CA ARG A 470 -21.48 17.59 8.88
C ARG A 470 -22.16 16.47 9.66
N THR A 471 -21.86 16.38 10.96
CA THR A 471 -22.55 15.51 11.91
C THR A 471 -22.93 16.25 13.20
N SER A 472 -23.72 15.60 14.06
CA SER A 472 -24.20 16.16 15.33
C SER A 472 -23.06 16.51 16.29
N SER A 473 -23.06 17.73 16.80
CA SER A 473 -21.99 18.25 17.69
C SER A 473 -21.95 17.56 19.06
N ALA A 474 -23.09 17.08 19.58
CA ALA A 474 -23.15 16.51 20.93
C ALA A 474 -22.45 15.14 21.03
N VAL A 475 -22.64 14.28 20.02
CA VAL A 475 -22.03 12.94 19.97
C VAL A 475 -20.53 13.05 19.74
N ALA A 476 -20.11 13.91 18.80
CA ALA A 476 -18.71 14.14 18.48
C ALA A 476 -17.94 14.76 19.65
N ALA A 477 -18.55 15.68 20.41
CA ALA A 477 -17.91 16.30 21.56
C ALA A 477 -17.65 15.30 22.70
N ALA A 478 -18.63 14.44 23.01
CA ALA A 478 -18.47 13.43 24.06
C ALA A 478 -17.39 12.39 23.72
N ASP A 479 -17.34 11.92 22.47
CA ASP A 479 -16.31 10.97 22.01
C ASP A 479 -14.92 11.62 21.97
N ALA A 480 -14.84 12.88 21.54
CA ALA A 480 -13.60 13.65 21.52
C ALA A 480 -13.04 13.91 22.92
N GLU A 481 -13.90 14.23 23.90
CA GLU A 481 -13.50 14.38 25.30
C GLU A 481 -12.95 13.07 25.87
N ALA A 482 -13.62 11.94 25.60
CA ALA A 482 -13.17 10.63 26.04
C ALA A 482 -11.81 10.22 25.42
N LYS A 483 -11.53 10.65 24.19
CA LYS A 483 -10.29 10.34 23.45
C LYS A 483 -9.19 11.40 23.59
N GLY A 484 -9.48 12.54 24.21
CA GLY A 484 -8.53 13.67 24.30
C GLY A 484 -8.13 14.25 22.93
N CYS A 485 -9.06 14.32 21.97
CA CYS A 485 -8.79 14.77 20.60
C CYS A 485 -9.78 15.86 20.14
N SER A 486 -9.67 16.32 18.90
CA SER A 486 -10.63 17.30 18.36
C SER A 486 -11.98 16.64 17.99
N PRO A 487 -13.13 17.33 18.17
CA PRO A 487 -14.43 16.82 17.74
C PRO A 487 -14.48 16.42 16.27
N CYS A 488 -13.78 17.16 15.41
CA CYS A 488 -13.67 16.87 13.98
C CYS A 488 -12.96 15.54 13.72
N TYR A 489 -11.87 15.26 14.44
CA TYR A 489 -11.16 14.00 14.35
C TYR A 489 -12.03 12.81 14.80
N ALA A 490 -12.63 12.89 16.00
CA ALA A 490 -13.49 11.84 16.53
C ALA A 490 -14.69 11.54 15.60
N ALA A 491 -15.34 12.58 15.10
CA ALA A 491 -16.42 12.46 14.12
C ALA A 491 -15.98 11.78 12.82
N THR A 492 -14.78 12.13 12.32
CA THR A 492 -14.21 11.55 11.11
C THR A 492 -13.86 10.07 11.30
N GLU A 493 -13.21 9.73 12.40
CA GLU A 493 -12.87 8.34 12.74
C GLU A 493 -14.14 7.48 12.83
N ALA A 494 -15.17 7.97 13.53
CA ALA A 494 -16.45 7.27 13.66
C ALA A 494 -17.13 7.05 12.30
N ALA A 495 -17.13 8.06 11.41
CA ALA A 495 -17.72 7.95 10.08
C ALA A 495 -16.99 6.93 9.19
N ARG A 496 -15.65 7.00 9.16
CA ARG A 496 -14.82 6.06 8.38
C ARG A 496 -14.90 4.64 8.92
N LEU A 497 -14.93 4.46 10.24
CA LEU A 497 -15.13 3.16 10.86
C LEU A 497 -16.53 2.61 10.52
N ALA A 498 -17.59 3.41 10.61
CA ALA A 498 -18.94 2.97 10.23
C ALA A 498 -19.01 2.51 8.77
N HIS A 499 -18.34 3.23 7.85
CA HIS A 499 -18.21 2.80 6.45
C HIS A 499 -17.52 1.43 6.35
N ARG A 500 -16.35 1.26 6.98
CA ARG A 500 -15.60 -0.02 7.00
C ARG A 500 -16.47 -1.18 7.47
N LEU A 501 -17.19 -1.00 8.58
CA LEU A 501 -18.07 -2.05 9.13
C LEU A 501 -19.22 -2.41 8.17
N THR A 502 -19.80 -1.40 7.51
CA THR A 502 -20.84 -1.63 6.48
C THR A 502 -20.31 -2.45 5.32
N GLN A 503 -19.06 -2.21 4.87
CA GLN A 503 -18.42 -3.00 3.81
C GLN A 503 -18.15 -4.44 4.26
N ALA A 504 -17.70 -4.64 5.51
CA ALA A 504 -17.51 -5.97 6.06
C ALA A 504 -18.82 -6.79 6.08
N ALA A 505 -19.92 -6.19 6.55
CA ALA A 505 -21.23 -6.82 6.53
C ALA A 505 -21.72 -7.15 5.11
N TRP A 506 -21.55 -6.20 4.18
CA TRP A 506 -21.98 -6.35 2.79
C TRP A 506 -21.26 -7.52 2.09
N ARG A 507 -19.93 -7.65 2.22
CA ARG A 507 -19.17 -8.75 1.61
C ARG A 507 -19.62 -10.12 2.11
N SER A 508 -19.88 -10.25 3.41
CA SER A 508 -20.36 -11.52 3.98
C SER A 508 -21.78 -11.89 3.51
N SER A 509 -22.65 -10.92 3.27
CA SER A 509 -24.03 -11.15 2.83
C SER A 509 -24.17 -11.67 1.39
N ARG A 510 -23.21 -11.36 0.49
CA ARG A 510 -23.25 -11.79 -0.92
C ARG A 510 -22.64 -13.18 -1.16
N SER A 511 -21.78 -13.64 -0.26
CA SER A 511 -21.22 -15.01 -0.33
C SER A 511 -22.28 -16.10 -0.16
N SER A 512 -23.45 -15.79 0.42
CA SER A 512 -24.51 -16.76 0.71
C SER A 512 -25.61 -16.85 -0.38
N SER A 513 -25.67 -15.90 -1.31
CA SER A 513 -26.65 -15.91 -2.41
C SER A 513 -26.07 -16.54 -3.69
N SER A 514 -25.90 -17.86 -3.69
CA SER A 514 -25.41 -18.63 -4.85
C SER A 514 -26.50 -19.03 -5.86
N SER A 515 -27.67 -18.39 -5.85
CA SER A 515 -28.76 -18.73 -6.79
C SER A 515 -29.21 -17.54 -7.65
N GLY A 516 -28.94 -17.66 -8.96
CA GLY A 516 -29.80 -17.13 -10.04
C GLY A 516 -29.64 -15.65 -10.42
N SER A 517 -28.94 -15.41 -11.53
CA SER A 517 -29.25 -14.47 -12.64
C SER A 517 -29.84 -13.07 -12.37
N GLY A 518 -29.67 -12.47 -11.19
CA GLY A 518 -30.01 -11.07 -10.91
C GLY A 518 -28.79 -10.16 -11.03
N GLY A 519 -28.90 -9.06 -11.78
CA GLY A 519 -27.81 -8.14 -12.08
C GLY A 519 -26.94 -7.73 -10.88
N VAL A 520 -25.64 -7.61 -11.16
CA VAL A 520 -24.50 -7.42 -10.24
C VAL A 520 -24.53 -6.09 -9.45
N THR A 521 -25.53 -5.23 -9.65
CA THR A 521 -25.47 -3.77 -9.42
C THR A 521 -25.96 -3.26 -8.06
N ALA A 522 -26.19 -4.11 -7.04
CA ALA A 522 -26.61 -3.60 -5.74
C ALA A 522 -25.43 -2.99 -4.97
N THR A 523 -25.23 -1.68 -5.12
CA THR A 523 -24.39 -0.83 -4.25
C THR A 523 -24.74 -1.05 -2.78
N PRO A 524 -23.75 -1.08 -1.85
CA PRO A 524 -24.08 -0.94 -0.43
C PRO A 524 -24.92 0.33 -0.27
N ALA A 525 -26.10 0.20 0.33
CA ALA A 525 -26.92 1.36 0.64
C ALA A 525 -26.09 2.31 1.50
N ALA A 526 -26.10 3.61 1.16
CA ALA A 526 -25.45 4.62 1.99
C ALA A 526 -25.85 4.39 3.46
N PRO A 527 -24.91 4.54 4.42
CA PRO A 527 -25.18 4.26 5.82
C PRO A 527 -26.48 4.94 6.24
N ARG A 528 -27.39 4.14 6.81
CA ARG A 528 -28.73 4.57 7.18
C ARG A 528 -28.58 5.76 8.14
N ARG A 529 -29.06 6.94 7.74
CA ARG A 529 -29.13 8.14 8.59
C ARG A 529 -29.57 7.72 9.99
N VAL A 530 -28.76 8.02 11.00
CA VAL A 530 -29.34 8.26 12.33
C VAL A 530 -30.33 9.39 12.08
N GLN A 531 -31.63 9.10 12.16
CA GLN A 531 -32.68 10.11 12.09
C GLN A 531 -32.46 11.06 13.25
N THR A 532 -31.70 12.12 13.01
CA THR A 532 -31.87 13.35 13.75
C THR A 532 -32.99 14.10 13.04
N ASP A 533 -34.01 14.47 13.80
CA ASP A 533 -35.17 15.21 13.31
C ASP A 533 -34.74 16.33 12.36
N ALA A 534 -35.46 16.45 11.25
CA ALA A 534 -35.14 17.33 10.13
C ALA A 534 -35.34 18.84 10.43
N ALA A 535 -35.11 19.28 11.66
CA ALA A 535 -35.39 20.63 12.13
C ALA A 535 -34.16 21.51 12.41
N GLU A 536 -32.93 21.00 12.31
CA GLU A 536 -31.72 21.83 12.55
C GLU A 536 -30.66 21.64 11.47
N THR A 537 -30.95 22.11 10.25
CA THR A 537 -29.90 22.53 9.32
C THR A 537 -29.32 23.87 9.81
N SER A 538 -28.60 23.85 10.92
CA SER A 538 -27.76 24.98 11.31
C SER A 538 -26.34 24.74 10.81
N ALA A 539 -25.63 25.82 10.50
CA ALA A 539 -24.19 25.80 10.21
C ALA A 539 -23.32 25.33 11.40
N ALA A 540 -23.92 24.78 12.47
CA ALA A 540 -23.27 24.42 13.74
C ALA A 540 -22.91 22.92 13.89
N GLY A 541 -23.03 22.12 12.83
CA GLY A 541 -22.58 20.71 12.83
C GLY A 541 -21.04 20.57 12.83
N VAL A 542 -20.53 19.47 13.40
CA VAL A 542 -19.09 19.17 13.40
C VAL A 542 -18.67 18.66 12.02
N PHE A 543 -17.57 19.21 11.50
CA PHE A 543 -17.02 18.82 10.19
C PHE A 543 -16.51 17.38 10.22
N VAL A 544 -16.84 16.60 9.20
CA VAL A 544 -16.29 15.26 8.94
C VAL A 544 -15.40 15.35 7.71
N LEU A 545 -14.18 14.84 7.75
CA LEU A 545 -13.31 14.86 6.57
C LEU A 545 -13.77 13.85 5.51
N PRO A 546 -13.53 14.13 4.22
CA PRO A 546 -13.70 13.10 3.20
C PRO A 546 -12.66 11.99 3.42
N ASN A 547 -12.96 10.79 2.93
CA ASN A 547 -12.11 9.62 3.11
C ASN A 547 -10.90 9.60 2.16
N ILE A 548 -9.99 10.57 2.30
CA ILE A 548 -8.76 10.69 1.51
C ILE A 548 -7.53 10.15 2.25
N SER A 549 -6.52 9.72 1.49
CA SER A 549 -5.19 9.26 1.93
C SER A 549 -4.13 9.59 0.85
N PHE A 550 -2.85 9.62 1.20
CA PHE A 550 -1.75 10.01 0.30
C PHE A 550 -0.80 8.84 0.07
N HIS A 551 -0.33 8.63 -1.18
CA HIS A 551 0.44 7.43 -1.55
C HIS A 551 1.48 7.70 -2.64
N THR A 552 2.45 6.79 -2.78
CA THR A 552 3.59 6.99 -3.67
C THR A 552 3.36 6.61 -5.14
N ASP A 553 2.36 5.77 -5.40
CA ASP A 553 2.05 5.19 -6.72
C ASP A 553 3.21 4.37 -7.29
N ASP A 554 3.94 4.95 -8.24
CA ASP A 554 5.15 4.40 -8.84
C ASP A 554 6.38 5.14 -8.32
N ARG A 555 6.69 4.94 -7.04
CA ARG A 555 7.77 5.64 -6.31
C ARG A 555 9.06 5.74 -7.12
N GLY A 556 9.44 4.61 -7.71
CA GLY A 556 10.66 4.41 -8.48
C GLY A 556 10.62 5.18 -9.78
N VAL A 557 9.50 5.21 -10.50
CA VAL A 557 9.27 5.96 -11.75
C VAL A 557 9.27 7.46 -11.49
N PHE A 558 8.55 7.93 -10.46
CA PHE A 558 8.39 9.37 -10.19
C PHE A 558 9.49 9.97 -9.30
N GLY A 559 10.34 9.14 -8.70
CA GLY A 559 11.44 9.62 -7.84
C GLY A 559 10.94 10.33 -6.59
N THR A 560 9.92 9.76 -5.95
CA THR A 560 9.29 10.32 -4.74
C THR A 560 9.53 9.42 -3.51
N SER A 561 9.07 9.89 -2.35
CA SER A 561 8.92 9.11 -1.13
C SER A 561 7.62 9.54 -0.45
N LEU A 562 7.10 8.77 0.50
CA LEU A 562 5.84 9.15 1.13
C LEU A 562 6.00 10.43 1.97
N SER A 563 7.17 10.64 2.58
CA SER A 563 7.48 11.92 3.23
C SER A 563 7.46 13.10 2.25
N ASN A 564 7.91 12.89 0.99
CA ASN A 564 7.82 13.90 -0.06
C ASN A 564 6.38 14.17 -0.50
N GLU A 565 5.54 13.13 -0.67
CA GLU A 565 4.11 13.30 -0.99
C GLU A 565 3.39 14.10 0.10
N LEU A 566 3.63 13.77 1.38
CA LEU A 566 3.06 14.48 2.51
C LEU A 566 3.57 15.92 2.60
N HIS A 567 4.87 16.15 2.36
CA HIS A 567 5.42 17.50 2.31
C HIS A 567 4.79 18.32 1.19
N LEU A 568 4.64 17.75 0.00
CA LEU A 568 3.98 18.37 -1.15
C LEU A 568 2.52 18.72 -0.80
N ALA A 569 1.81 17.81 -0.13
CA ALA A 569 0.44 18.07 0.33
C ALA A 569 0.36 19.31 1.24
N THR A 570 1.33 19.53 2.15
CA THR A 570 1.31 20.70 3.05
C THR A 570 1.33 22.05 2.35
N GLN A 571 1.73 22.09 1.08
CA GLN A 571 1.80 23.31 0.29
C GLN A 571 0.48 23.63 -0.41
N HIS A 572 -0.42 22.66 -0.49
CA HIS A 572 -1.75 22.88 -1.01
C HIS A 572 -2.59 23.64 0.01
N ARG A 573 -3.17 24.79 -0.39
CA ARG A 573 -3.94 25.68 0.51
C ARG A 573 -5.02 24.97 1.34
N ALA A 574 -5.67 23.97 0.73
CA ALA A 574 -6.73 23.22 1.38
C ALA A 574 -6.22 22.33 2.55
N ILE A 575 -4.94 21.94 2.57
CA ILE A 575 -4.35 21.26 3.73
C ILE A 575 -4.18 22.22 4.90
N ALA A 576 -3.81 23.48 4.64
CA ALA A 576 -3.77 24.50 5.70
C ALA A 576 -5.16 24.75 6.31
N GLU A 577 -6.21 24.75 5.49
CA GLU A 577 -7.60 24.84 5.96
C GLU A 577 -8.04 23.63 6.79
N LEU A 578 -7.65 22.41 6.40
CA LEU A 578 -7.89 21.20 7.18
C LEU A 578 -7.13 21.23 8.51
N CYS A 579 -5.88 21.70 8.49
CA CYS A 579 -5.06 21.87 9.69
C CYS A 579 -5.79 22.71 10.73
N ALA A 580 -6.28 23.88 10.33
CA ALA A 580 -7.00 24.79 11.22
C ALA A 580 -8.26 24.17 11.85
N ARG A 581 -8.87 23.16 11.22
CA ARG A 581 -10.06 22.44 11.73
C ARG A 581 -9.74 21.30 12.69
N LEU A 582 -8.59 20.64 12.51
CA LEU A 582 -8.26 19.39 13.21
C LEU A 582 -7.33 19.59 14.41
N THR A 583 -6.53 20.65 14.43
CA THR A 583 -5.57 20.91 15.50
C THR A 583 -6.22 21.68 16.66
N PRO A 584 -6.22 21.17 17.91
CA PRO A 584 -6.85 21.83 19.05
C PRO A 584 -6.20 23.17 19.45
N HIS A 585 -4.95 23.43 19.06
CA HIS A 585 -4.20 24.63 19.45
C HIS A 585 -4.57 25.92 18.67
N THR A 586 -5.31 25.83 17.57
CA THR A 586 -5.81 27.00 16.82
C THR A 586 -7.16 27.50 17.35
N ALA A 587 -7.88 26.71 18.15
CA ALA A 587 -9.22 27.03 18.67
C ALA A 587 -9.22 28.06 19.82
N GLY A 588 -8.07 28.67 20.11
CA GLY A 588 -7.83 29.54 21.24
C GLY A 588 -7.74 31.03 20.94
N THR A 589 -8.32 31.58 19.86
CA THR A 589 -8.58 33.03 19.78
C THR A 589 -9.82 33.33 18.92
N GLY A 590 -10.80 33.99 19.54
CA GLY A 590 -11.87 34.82 18.97
C GLY A 590 -12.45 34.51 17.58
N ALA A 591 -13.76 34.30 17.53
CA ALA A 591 -14.57 34.50 16.34
C ALA A 591 -14.39 35.93 15.80
N GLY A 592 -13.50 36.09 14.84
CA GLY A 592 -13.23 37.36 14.17
C GLY A 592 -12.22 37.11 13.06
N ALA A 593 -12.60 37.45 11.83
CA ALA A 593 -11.74 37.36 10.66
C ALA A 593 -10.42 38.11 10.90
N ALA A 594 -9.36 37.38 11.23
CA ALA A 594 -7.98 37.84 11.26
C ALA A 594 -7.18 36.78 10.51
N THR A 595 -6.40 37.22 9.52
CA THR A 595 -5.52 36.42 8.67
C THR A 595 -4.94 35.21 9.41
N ALA A 596 -5.47 34.02 9.14
CA ALA A 596 -5.00 32.79 9.79
C ALA A 596 -3.49 32.69 9.52
N ALA A 597 -2.69 32.77 10.59
CA ALA A 597 -1.25 32.55 10.47
C ALA A 597 -1.03 31.17 9.82
N ALA A 598 0.00 31.07 8.97
CA ALA A 598 0.36 29.78 8.37
C ALA A 598 0.55 28.73 9.47
N PRO A 599 0.07 27.48 9.29
CA PRO A 599 0.22 26.43 10.28
C PRO A 599 1.68 26.23 10.68
N SER A 600 1.95 25.97 11.96
CA SER A 600 3.30 25.64 12.38
C SER A 600 3.71 24.25 11.87
N THR A 601 5.02 23.97 11.84
CA THR A 601 5.53 22.63 11.54
C THR A 601 4.91 21.56 12.43
N ALA A 602 4.72 21.85 13.73
CA ALA A 602 4.11 20.92 14.67
C ALA A 602 2.63 20.65 14.35
N ASP A 603 1.87 21.69 13.97
CA ASP A 603 0.47 21.56 13.57
C ASP A 603 0.34 20.68 12.32
N LEU A 604 1.20 20.89 11.32
CA LEU A 604 1.22 20.09 10.10
C LEU A 604 1.59 18.63 10.36
N VAL A 605 2.62 18.37 11.18
CA VAL A 605 3.02 17.01 11.55
C VAL A 605 1.90 16.29 12.29
N TYR A 606 1.24 16.96 13.24
CA TYR A 606 0.11 16.38 13.97
C TYR A 606 -1.07 16.09 13.05
N LEU A 607 -1.42 17.01 12.15
CA LEU A 607 -2.45 16.80 11.13
C LEU A 607 -2.13 15.56 10.28
N LEU A 608 -0.93 15.50 9.71
CA LEU A 608 -0.55 14.43 8.80
C LEU A 608 -0.52 13.07 9.52
N TRP A 609 -0.03 13.03 10.76
CA TRP A 609 -0.14 11.84 11.60
C TRP A 609 -1.60 11.40 11.82
N GLN A 610 -2.52 12.34 12.09
CA GLN A 610 -3.94 12.03 12.20
C GLN A 610 -4.53 11.50 10.90
N LEU A 611 -4.14 12.05 9.75
CA LEU A 611 -4.58 11.57 8.43
C LEU A 611 -4.08 10.15 8.14
N GLU A 612 -2.81 9.86 8.46
CA GLU A 612 -2.26 8.50 8.40
C GLU A 612 -3.07 7.57 9.31
N ARG A 613 -3.24 7.92 10.60
CA ARG A 613 -4.02 7.09 11.54
C ARG A 613 -5.45 6.82 11.08
N LEU A 614 -6.14 7.84 10.57
CA LEU A 614 -7.50 7.70 10.00
C LEU A 614 -7.53 6.81 8.75
N SER A 615 -6.42 6.71 8.03
CA SER A 615 -6.30 5.89 6.82
C SER A 615 -6.22 4.39 7.13
N LEU A 616 -5.96 3.98 8.38
CA LEU A 616 -6.09 2.57 8.81
C LEU A 616 -7.48 1.98 8.54
N THR A 617 -8.52 2.82 8.49
CA THR A 617 -9.88 2.38 8.14
C THR A 617 -10.03 1.93 6.68
N GLN A 618 -9.09 2.29 5.80
CA GLN A 618 -9.09 1.96 4.38
C GLN A 618 -8.33 0.66 4.06
N VAL A 619 -7.56 0.09 5.00
CA VAL A 619 -6.80 -1.16 4.81
C VAL A 619 -7.75 -2.30 4.46
N PHE A 620 -7.52 -3.04 3.37
CA PHE A 620 -8.37 -4.18 3.02
C PHE A 620 -8.23 -5.27 4.06
N GLU A 621 -9.31 -5.59 4.77
CA GLU A 621 -9.37 -6.59 5.84
C GLU A 621 -8.68 -7.91 5.49
N LEU A 622 -8.15 -8.56 6.54
CA LEU A 622 -7.75 -9.96 6.45
C LEU A 622 -8.96 -10.84 6.07
N PRO A 623 -8.77 -12.02 5.47
CA PRO A 623 -9.89 -12.94 5.25
C PRO A 623 -10.66 -13.20 6.55
N VAL A 624 -12.00 -13.17 6.51
CA VAL A 624 -12.85 -13.38 7.70
C VAL A 624 -12.47 -14.62 8.52
N PRO A 625 -12.15 -15.79 7.91
CA PRO A 625 -11.66 -16.95 8.68
C PRO A 625 -10.38 -16.67 9.48
N VAL A 626 -9.46 -15.85 8.96
CA VAL A 626 -8.23 -15.45 9.64
C VAL A 626 -8.56 -14.53 10.81
N GLN A 627 -9.43 -13.53 10.59
CA GLN A 627 -9.88 -12.64 11.66
C GLN A 627 -10.59 -13.41 12.77
N LEU A 628 -11.43 -14.40 12.43
CA LEU A 628 -12.14 -15.25 13.40
C LEU A 628 -11.16 -16.00 14.31
N LEU A 629 -10.20 -16.71 13.72
CA LEU A 629 -9.18 -17.42 14.49
C LEU A 629 -8.34 -16.46 15.32
N ALA A 630 -7.88 -15.37 14.72
CA ALA A 630 -7.04 -14.39 15.39
C ALA A 630 -7.74 -13.76 16.60
N ALA A 631 -8.99 -13.31 16.43
CA ALA A 631 -9.78 -12.67 17.47
C ALA A 631 -10.19 -13.64 18.59
N ALA A 632 -10.51 -14.90 18.25
CA ALA A 632 -10.90 -15.90 19.23
C ALA A 632 -9.71 -16.38 20.10
N LEU A 633 -8.54 -16.53 19.46
CA LEU A 633 -7.34 -17.07 20.08
C LEU A 633 -6.47 -16.02 20.79
N ALA A 634 -6.62 -14.73 20.45
CA ALA A 634 -6.01 -13.65 21.20
C ALA A 634 -6.62 -13.51 22.61
N ASP A 635 -5.79 -13.15 23.60
CA ASP A 635 -6.19 -13.00 25.02
C ASP A 635 -7.37 -12.02 25.20
N PRO A 636 -8.44 -12.39 25.93
CA PRO A 636 -9.57 -11.50 26.20
C PRO A 636 -9.26 -10.30 27.11
N THR A 637 -8.12 -10.29 27.80
CA THR A 637 -7.82 -9.21 28.76
C THR A 637 -7.27 -7.95 28.08
N GLU A 638 -8.09 -6.90 28.19
CA GLU A 638 -7.81 -5.47 27.96
C GLU A 638 -7.63 -4.98 26.52
N LEU A 639 -7.07 -5.76 25.59
CA LEU A 639 -6.72 -5.19 24.29
C LEU A 639 -7.93 -4.91 23.37
N ILE A 640 -8.94 -5.80 23.32
CA ILE A 640 -10.08 -5.67 22.39
C ILE A 640 -11.36 -6.29 22.97
N ALA A 641 -12.17 -5.50 23.67
CA ALA A 641 -13.56 -5.85 24.00
C ALA A 641 -14.50 -5.87 22.76
N ALA A 642 -14.00 -5.46 21.59
CA ALA A 642 -14.73 -5.43 20.33
C ALA A 642 -14.59 -6.75 19.56
N GLY A 643 -15.44 -7.74 19.83
CA GLY A 643 -15.60 -8.91 18.95
C GLY A 643 -14.84 -10.17 19.34
N GLY A 644 -13.86 -10.12 20.24
CA GLY A 644 -13.07 -11.29 20.64
C GLY A 644 -13.88 -12.34 21.42
N ARG A 645 -14.80 -11.90 22.30
CA ARG A 645 -15.71 -12.82 23.02
C ARG A 645 -16.65 -13.53 22.06
N GLU A 646 -17.21 -12.80 21.12
CA GLU A 646 -18.17 -13.33 20.14
C GLU A 646 -17.49 -14.22 19.11
N ALA A 647 -16.25 -13.91 18.72
CA ALA A 647 -15.41 -14.80 17.94
C ALA A 647 -15.15 -16.12 18.67
N ARG A 648 -14.87 -16.05 19.98
CA ARG A 648 -14.72 -17.24 20.82
C ARG A 648 -16.01 -18.02 20.96
N ASP A 649 -17.12 -17.36 21.27
CA ASP A 649 -18.44 -18.00 21.36
C ASP A 649 -18.83 -18.65 20.03
N ALA A 650 -18.49 -18.05 18.89
CA ALA A 650 -18.68 -18.64 17.57
C ALA A 650 -17.78 -19.88 17.36
N LEU A 651 -16.53 -19.82 17.80
CA LEU A 651 -15.56 -20.92 17.67
C LEU A 651 -15.86 -22.09 18.64
N GLU A 652 -16.34 -21.80 19.84
CA GLU A 652 -16.64 -22.77 20.92
C GLU A 652 -18.09 -23.28 20.90
N GLY A 653 -19.04 -22.46 20.46
CA GLY A 653 -20.46 -22.79 20.36
C GLY A 653 -20.80 -23.81 19.28
N ALA A 654 -19.84 -24.17 18.42
CA ALA A 654 -19.98 -25.22 17.43
C ALA A 654 -19.83 -26.64 18.06
N GLN A 655 -20.94 -27.26 18.49
CA GLN A 655 -20.97 -28.66 18.95
C GLN A 655 -20.78 -29.68 17.79
N PRO A 656 -20.19 -30.88 17.97
CA PRO A 656 -19.08 -31.31 18.84
C PRO A 656 -17.80 -31.49 17.98
N HIS A 657 -17.53 -30.58 17.04
CA HIS A 657 -16.44 -30.74 16.11
C HIS A 657 -15.31 -29.78 16.46
N ASP A 658 -14.13 -30.34 16.74
CA ASP A 658 -12.92 -29.57 17.00
C ASP A 658 -12.65 -28.64 15.81
N TRP A 659 -12.68 -27.32 16.02
CA TRP A 659 -12.37 -26.33 14.97
C TRP A 659 -10.97 -26.56 14.39
N ARG A 660 -10.09 -27.28 15.09
CA ARG A 660 -8.79 -27.70 14.58
C ARG A 660 -8.89 -28.69 13.41
N GLN A 661 -10.06 -29.29 13.19
CA GLN A 661 -10.36 -30.04 11.96
C GLN A 661 -10.78 -29.08 10.86
N TRP A 662 -10.06 -29.10 9.73
CA TRP A 662 -10.31 -28.22 8.59
C TRP A 662 -11.77 -28.23 8.11
N THR A 663 -12.35 -29.42 7.90
CA THR A 663 -13.73 -29.57 7.43
C THR A 663 -14.76 -28.96 8.38
N SER A 664 -14.50 -29.02 9.68
CA SER A 664 -15.37 -28.44 10.70
C SER A 664 -15.24 -26.92 10.75
N PHE A 665 -14.01 -26.40 10.61
CA PHE A 665 -13.74 -24.97 10.50
C PHE A 665 -14.37 -24.34 9.25
N VAL A 666 -14.30 -25.02 8.10
CA VAL A 666 -14.94 -24.57 6.86
C VAL A 666 -16.45 -24.47 7.04
N ARG A 667 -17.09 -25.50 7.58
CA ARG A 667 -18.53 -25.49 7.88
C ARG A 667 -18.90 -24.35 8.83
N LEU A 668 -18.10 -24.10 9.86
CA LEU A 668 -18.29 -22.97 10.78
C LEU A 668 -18.25 -21.62 10.04
N CYS A 669 -17.19 -21.36 9.28
CA CYS A 669 -17.02 -20.09 8.57
C CYS A 669 -18.13 -19.86 7.53
N ASN A 670 -18.48 -20.88 6.76
CA ASN A 670 -19.50 -20.78 5.72
C ASN A 670 -20.93 -20.65 6.32
N SER A 671 -21.20 -21.26 7.48
CA SER A 671 -22.51 -21.17 8.15
C SER A 671 -22.70 -19.89 8.97
N SER A 672 -21.62 -19.33 9.51
CA SER A 672 -21.66 -18.04 10.23
C SER A 672 -22.05 -16.87 9.32
N ALA A 673 -21.82 -17.00 8.01
CA ALA A 673 -22.32 -16.06 7.01
C ALA A 673 -23.84 -16.17 6.75
N ALA A 674 -24.49 -17.25 7.19
CA ALA A 674 -25.90 -17.56 6.89
C ALA A 674 -26.85 -17.44 8.10
N SER A 675 -26.33 -17.44 9.33
CA SER A 675 -27.17 -17.41 10.55
C SER A 675 -27.48 -15.98 11.01
N PRO A 676 -28.75 -15.66 11.35
CA PRO A 676 -29.12 -14.37 11.96
C PRO A 676 -28.41 -14.10 13.29
N ALA A 677 -28.07 -15.15 14.05
CA ALA A 677 -27.40 -15.02 15.34
C ALA A 677 -25.95 -14.53 15.22
N THR A 678 -25.31 -14.76 14.07
CA THR A 678 -23.93 -14.34 13.77
C THR A 678 -23.87 -13.23 12.72
N ALA A 679 -25.01 -12.61 12.37
CA ALA A 679 -25.10 -11.62 11.30
C ALA A 679 -24.16 -10.40 11.50
N THR A 680 -23.89 -10.02 12.75
CA THR A 680 -22.97 -8.91 13.09
C THR A 680 -21.52 -9.34 13.28
N LEU A 681 -21.20 -10.64 13.16
CA LEU A 681 -19.85 -11.15 13.40
C LEU A 681 -18.81 -10.53 12.46
N PRO A 682 -19.06 -10.39 11.13
CA PRO A 682 -18.09 -9.75 10.23
C PRO A 682 -17.76 -8.30 10.62
N GLU A 683 -18.75 -7.53 11.08
CA GLU A 683 -18.53 -6.17 11.58
C GLU A 683 -17.64 -6.20 12.84
N ARG A 684 -17.94 -7.08 13.79
CA ARG A 684 -17.17 -7.19 15.03
C ARG A 684 -15.72 -7.60 14.76
N LEU A 685 -15.50 -8.53 13.83
CA LEU A 685 -14.16 -8.95 13.41
C LEU A 685 -13.41 -7.82 12.69
N SER A 686 -14.05 -7.08 11.78
CA SER A 686 -13.42 -5.94 11.10
C SER A 686 -13.06 -4.82 12.10
N ARG A 687 -13.90 -4.60 13.13
CA ARG A 687 -13.59 -3.70 14.24
C ARG A 687 -12.41 -4.18 15.08
N TRP A 688 -12.32 -5.49 15.34
CA TRP A 688 -11.19 -6.09 16.05
C TRP A 688 -9.88 -5.83 15.31
N GLU A 689 -9.84 -6.10 14.00
CA GLU A 689 -8.63 -5.89 13.19
C GLU A 689 -8.22 -4.41 13.17
N TRP A 690 -9.18 -3.50 13.00
CA TRP A 690 -8.93 -2.06 13.06
C TRP A 690 -8.36 -1.64 14.42
N ALA A 691 -8.91 -2.13 15.53
CA ALA A 691 -8.44 -1.80 16.87
C ALA A 691 -7.00 -2.30 17.11
N TRP A 692 -6.70 -3.52 16.67
CA TRP A 692 -5.35 -4.10 16.72
C TRP A 692 -4.34 -3.23 15.96
N LEU A 693 -4.62 -2.92 14.69
CA LEU A 693 -3.73 -2.10 13.87
C LEU A 693 -3.56 -0.69 14.45
N THR A 694 -4.64 -0.09 14.95
CA THR A 694 -4.61 1.25 15.54
C THR A 694 -3.73 1.30 16.78
N GLN A 695 -3.85 0.31 17.66
CA GLN A 695 -2.99 0.25 18.84
C GLN A 695 -1.53 0.00 18.48
N SER A 696 -1.25 -0.88 17.51
CA SER A 696 0.11 -1.11 17.01
C SER A 696 0.71 0.15 16.37
N PHE A 697 -0.11 0.92 15.64
CA PHE A 697 0.27 2.21 15.07
C PHE A 697 0.53 3.26 16.15
N ASP A 698 -0.30 3.36 17.18
CA ASP A 698 -0.12 4.32 18.27
C ASP A 698 1.13 3.98 19.13
N HIS A 699 1.40 2.69 19.35
CA HIS A 699 2.63 2.24 20.01
C HIS A 699 3.89 2.63 19.23
N PHE A 700 3.80 2.71 17.90
CA PHE A 700 4.90 3.11 17.03
C PHE A 700 5.51 4.46 17.44
N LEU A 701 4.68 5.43 17.82
CA LEU A 701 5.08 6.77 18.22
C LEU A 701 5.83 6.80 19.56
N HIS A 702 5.35 6.03 20.54
CA HIS A 702 5.88 6.09 21.90
C HIS A 702 7.33 5.61 22.04
N ASP A 703 7.77 4.73 21.14
CA ASP A 703 9.12 4.15 21.19
C ASP A 703 10.24 5.07 20.67
N ARG A 704 9.93 6.18 19.97
CA ARG A 704 10.94 7.02 19.30
C ARG A 704 11.16 8.42 19.88
N GLY A 705 10.50 8.76 20.99
CA GLY A 705 10.69 10.04 21.70
C GLY A 705 9.99 11.19 21.02
#